data_AF-A0A562MM50-F1
#
_entry.id   AF-A0A562MM50-F1
#
_cell.length_a   1.000
_cell.length_b   1.000
_cell.length_c   1.000
_cell.angle_alpha   90.00
_cell.angle_beta   90.00
_cell.angle_gamma   90.00
#
_symmetry.space_group_name_H-M   'P 1'
#
loop_
_entity.id
_entity.type
_entity.pdbx_description
1 polymer ?
#
loop_
_entity_poly.entity_id
_entity_poly.type
_entity_poly.pdbx_seq_one_letter_code
_entity_poly.pdbx_strand_id
1 'polypeptide(L)'
;MGALLAEPAVEGRLVRVTGLVQGVGFRPTVWRIATAMGLSGHVRNDAAGVEIALWCSDAEFETFADRLKAQCPPLARIDGIEAATLEGPRPVGGFAIAASAGGQVKTGIVPDAACCPECLAEVLDPKDRRYFYPFANCTHCGPRLSIIKAIPYDRRSTAMARFSICEECRAEYENPADRRYHAQPIACPACGPRVWLEGPDHVVVGGGPQTVIREAAALIGEGRIVAIKGIGGFHLACDATDEAAVAQLRARKKRDGKPFALMARDLEQLAEFAELSGDERAALAASAAPIVLVKRRDSCGVAAGVAPEHEWLGFMLPYTPLHHLLLRALDAPVVMTSGNRSGEPQCTDNDEARQELAGIADFWLMHDREIVNRLDDSVVRRDGHGISVLRRARGFAPEPLALPAGFDGPVRALAAGGDLKAAFCLAGDGKALLSQHLGDLDDLKNQDAWGQALELYRSLFDTKPDLIVADRHPGYRSTRLAMELARETAARFVQVQHHHAHLASCLAQHGRAIDAPPVLGIILDGLGYGDDGTIWGGEFLLGGYRGFRRLAYFEPVALPGGDKASVEPWRNAYAYLRAAFGPDFLAKLPADRPFIRALAEKPLGVLDRMIERGVNAPLASSAGRLFDACAAVLGICFERQSYEGQAGMEMEALASPFMDAAEAWPATSPKEPVISWKGLWEALLRDQASGVETGLIAARFHRTLIEIISRKAIGLTKENGVGTVALSGGAFQNRLLLEGVLAELTVAGLEGLAHASVPANDGGLALGQATIGLALSH
;
A
#
# COMPACT_ATOMS: atom_id res chain seq x y z
N MET A 1 43.58 13.38 60.22
CA MET A 1 43.55 12.74 58.89
C MET A 1 42.22 12.01 58.76
N GLY A 2 41.17 12.73 58.34
CA GLY A 2 39.89 12.12 58.02
C GLY A 2 39.98 11.51 56.63
N ALA A 3 39.79 10.19 56.53
CA ALA A 3 39.67 9.50 55.26
C ALA A 3 38.40 10.03 54.58
N LEU A 4 38.56 10.83 53.53
CA LEU A 4 37.51 10.99 52.52
C LEU A 4 37.26 9.60 51.93
N LEU A 5 36.12 9.01 52.28
CA LEU A 5 35.55 7.92 51.53
C LEU A 5 35.32 8.45 50.11
N ALA A 6 36.11 7.98 49.15
CA ALA A 6 35.85 8.22 47.74
C ALA A 6 34.46 7.64 47.43
N GLU A 7 33.53 8.48 46.97
CA GLU A 7 32.25 8.01 46.43
C GLU A 7 32.53 6.95 45.37
N PRO A 8 31.78 5.83 45.34
CA PRO A 8 31.96 4.82 44.30
C PRO A 8 31.85 5.50 42.93
N ALA A 9 32.83 5.26 42.06
CA ALA A 9 32.81 5.79 40.71
C ALA A 9 31.52 5.32 40.04
N VAL A 10 30.54 6.23 39.88
CA VAL A 10 29.29 5.92 39.20
C VAL A 10 29.67 5.65 37.75
N GLU A 11 29.68 4.37 37.38
CA GLU A 11 29.90 3.96 36.00
C GLU A 11 28.83 4.62 35.12
N GLY A 12 29.23 5.21 34.01
CA GLY A 12 28.29 5.61 32.98
C GLY A 12 27.90 4.42 32.09
N ARG A 13 26.88 4.63 31.29
CA ARG A 13 26.47 3.80 30.16
C ARG A 13 26.46 4.66 28.91
N LEU A 14 27.17 4.21 27.89
CA LEU A 14 27.04 4.73 26.53
C LEU A 14 26.06 3.82 25.79
N VAL A 15 24.88 4.34 25.53
CA VAL A 15 23.77 3.58 24.95
C VAL A 15 23.60 3.98 23.50
N ARG A 16 23.57 2.98 22.63
CA ARG A 16 23.29 3.08 21.21
C ARG A 16 21.87 2.59 20.97
N VAL A 17 21.02 3.45 20.42
CA VAL A 17 19.67 3.09 19.99
C VAL A 17 19.60 3.17 18.46
N THR A 18 19.23 2.06 17.83
CA THR A 18 19.05 1.93 16.38
C THR A 18 17.58 1.77 16.01
N GLY A 19 17.24 2.11 14.76
CA GLY A 19 15.90 2.01 14.21
C GLY A 19 15.35 3.33 13.69
N LEU A 20 14.02 3.47 13.65
CA LEU A 20 13.33 4.71 13.30
C LEU A 20 13.28 5.64 14.53
N VAL A 21 14.42 6.22 14.89
CA VAL A 21 14.58 7.01 16.13
C VAL A 21 14.98 8.47 15.89
N GLN A 22 15.01 8.91 14.64
CA GLN A 22 15.38 10.28 14.26
C GLN A 22 14.19 11.01 13.63
N GLY A 23 14.03 12.31 13.92
CA GLY A 23 12.94 13.11 13.34
C GLY A 23 11.54 12.85 13.92
N VAL A 24 11.46 12.04 14.97
CA VAL A 24 10.20 11.49 15.55
C VAL A 24 9.95 11.90 17.00
N GLY A 25 10.68 12.90 17.50
CA GLY A 25 10.59 13.32 18.91
C GLY A 25 11.35 12.42 19.90
N PHE A 26 12.25 11.55 19.42
CA PHE A 26 12.97 10.60 20.29
C PHE A 26 13.89 11.28 21.31
N ARG A 27 14.73 12.24 20.86
CA ARG A 27 15.64 13.01 21.74
C ARG A 27 14.91 13.72 22.89
N PRO A 28 13.82 14.48 22.65
CA PRO A 28 13.05 15.07 23.76
C PRO A 28 12.41 14.03 24.68
N THR A 29 11.97 12.86 24.17
CA THR A 29 11.51 11.76 25.04
C THR A 29 12.62 11.23 25.93
N VAL A 30 13.81 10.96 25.39
CA VAL A 30 14.99 10.55 26.16
C VAL A 30 15.32 11.58 27.24
N TRP A 31 15.36 12.86 26.85
CA TRP A 31 15.63 13.96 27.78
C TRP A 31 14.60 14.03 28.92
N ARG A 32 13.30 13.89 28.61
CA ARG A 32 12.22 13.91 29.59
C ARG A 32 12.35 12.74 30.58
N ILE A 33 12.59 11.52 30.08
CA ILE A 33 12.72 10.33 30.92
C ILE A 33 13.93 10.45 31.83
N ALA A 34 15.10 10.80 31.27
CA ALA A 34 16.34 10.95 32.05
C ALA A 34 16.22 12.05 33.11
N THR A 35 15.64 13.19 32.76
CA THR A 35 15.41 14.31 33.70
C THR A 35 14.43 13.92 34.81
N ALA A 36 13.33 13.23 34.47
CA ALA A 36 12.36 12.74 35.47
C ALA A 36 12.94 11.69 36.42
N MET A 37 14.01 11.01 36.02
CA MET A 37 14.74 10.05 36.85
C MET A 37 15.92 10.70 37.61
N GLY A 38 16.19 11.99 37.42
CA GLY A 38 17.33 12.66 38.06
C GLY A 38 18.71 12.23 37.53
N LEU A 39 18.74 11.62 36.34
CA LEU A 39 19.96 11.14 35.71
C LEU A 39 20.75 12.27 35.06
N SER A 40 22.06 12.08 34.88
CA SER A 40 22.95 13.06 34.26
C SER A 40 23.53 12.50 32.96
N GLY A 41 23.73 13.35 31.97
CA GLY A 41 24.21 12.88 30.67
C GLY A 41 23.76 13.71 29.48
N HIS A 42 23.77 13.10 28.30
CA HIS A 42 23.25 13.75 27.10
C HIS A 42 22.69 12.76 26.09
N VAL A 43 21.85 13.26 25.20
CA VAL A 43 21.38 12.55 24.01
C VAL A 43 21.73 13.33 22.74
N ARG A 44 22.19 12.64 21.70
CA ARG A 44 22.47 13.24 20.38
C ARG A 44 22.14 12.27 19.25
N ASN A 45 21.86 12.83 18.07
CA ASN A 45 21.77 12.05 16.83
C ASN A 45 23.13 12.02 16.14
N ASP A 46 23.48 10.88 15.56
CA ASP A 46 24.59 10.71 14.61
C ASP A 46 24.15 9.86 13.41
N ALA A 47 25.09 9.42 12.57
CA ALA A 47 24.77 8.61 11.38
C ALA A 47 24.26 7.19 11.70
N ALA A 48 24.56 6.65 12.90
CA ALA A 48 24.21 5.30 13.29
C ALA A 48 22.87 5.21 14.05
N GLY A 49 22.33 6.34 14.51
CA GLY A 49 21.03 6.40 15.19
C GLY A 49 21.02 7.45 16.29
N VAL A 50 20.66 7.03 17.50
CA VAL A 50 20.69 7.88 18.70
C VAL A 50 21.74 7.37 19.66
N GLU A 51 22.61 8.26 20.12
CA GLU A 51 23.56 8.00 21.20
C GLU A 51 23.09 8.68 22.48
N ILE A 52 23.12 7.94 23.58
CA ILE A 52 22.74 8.40 24.91
C ILE A 52 23.90 8.11 25.85
N ALA A 53 24.58 9.14 26.33
CA ALA A 53 25.50 9.01 27.45
C ALA A 53 24.73 9.23 28.74
N LEU A 54 24.73 8.25 29.64
CA LEU A 54 23.92 8.25 30.85
C LEU A 54 24.78 7.83 32.05
N TRP A 55 24.89 8.67 33.08
CA TRP A 55 25.54 8.29 34.34
C TRP A 55 24.49 7.75 35.30
N CYS A 56 24.50 6.44 35.51
CA CYS A 56 23.49 5.70 36.23
C CYS A 56 24.03 4.33 36.69
N SER A 57 23.48 3.79 37.78
CA SER A 57 23.66 2.40 38.17
C SER A 57 22.97 1.43 37.18
N ASP A 58 23.30 0.14 37.23
CA ASP A 58 22.65 -0.88 36.40
C ASP A 58 21.13 -0.91 36.58
N ALA A 59 20.65 -0.83 37.82
CA ALA A 59 19.21 -0.83 38.11
C ALA A 59 18.49 0.40 37.51
N GLU A 60 19.15 1.56 37.54
CA GLU A 60 18.63 2.79 36.93
C GLU A 60 18.66 2.70 35.40
N PHE A 61 19.67 2.06 34.80
CA PHE A 61 19.73 1.82 33.37
C PHE A 61 18.61 0.90 32.89
N GLU A 62 18.38 -0.24 33.57
CA GLU A 62 17.28 -1.16 33.22
C GLU A 62 15.92 -0.43 33.31
N THR A 63 15.70 0.34 34.38
CA THR A 63 14.49 1.15 34.54
C THR A 63 14.35 2.20 33.43
N PHE A 64 15.46 2.84 33.03
CA PHE A 64 15.48 3.81 31.93
C PHE A 64 15.14 3.15 30.60
N ALA A 65 15.74 2.00 30.30
CA ALA A 65 15.51 1.24 29.08
C ALA A 65 14.05 0.75 28.98
N ASP A 66 13.48 0.26 30.07
CA ASP A 66 12.07 -0.16 30.13
C ASP A 66 11.13 1.03 29.91
N ARG A 67 11.39 2.18 30.54
CA ARG A 67 10.62 3.40 30.32
C ARG A 67 10.76 3.92 28.89
N LEU A 68 11.95 3.84 28.30
CA LEU A 68 12.20 4.29 26.93
C LEU A 68 11.44 3.42 25.92
N LYS A 69 11.39 2.10 26.13
CA LYS A 69 10.57 1.18 25.34
C LYS A 69 9.07 1.46 25.52
N ALA A 70 8.61 1.62 26.76
CA ALA A 70 7.20 1.84 27.08
C ALA A 70 6.66 3.20 26.63
N GLN A 71 7.50 4.24 26.64
CA GLN A 71 7.14 5.62 26.27
C GLN A 71 7.74 6.04 24.92
N CYS A 72 8.09 5.06 24.07
CA CYS A 72 8.62 5.32 22.74
C CYS A 72 7.65 6.23 21.96
N PRO A 73 8.12 7.31 21.31
CA PRO A 73 7.25 8.19 20.55
C PRO A 73 6.40 7.42 19.52
N PRO A 74 5.17 7.87 19.19
CA PRO A 74 4.26 7.12 18.31
C PRO A 74 4.78 6.82 16.89
N LEU A 75 5.71 7.64 16.39
CA LEU A 75 6.34 7.47 15.07
C LEU A 75 7.73 6.81 15.15
N ALA A 76 8.18 6.51 16.36
CA ALA A 76 9.49 5.92 16.59
C ALA A 76 9.40 4.41 16.69
N ARG A 77 10.43 3.73 16.18
CA ARG A 77 10.61 2.29 16.35
C ARG A 77 12.05 2.02 16.79
N ILE A 78 12.20 1.32 17.90
CA ILE A 78 13.49 0.90 18.42
C ILE A 78 13.75 -0.52 17.89
N ASP A 79 14.77 -0.65 17.03
CA ASP A 79 15.19 -1.94 16.48
C ASP A 79 16.25 -2.61 17.36
N GLY A 80 17.06 -1.81 18.08
CA GLY A 80 18.07 -2.31 19.01
C GLY A 80 18.47 -1.26 20.05
N ILE A 81 18.85 -1.75 21.23
CA ILE A 81 19.47 -0.98 22.31
C ILE A 81 20.71 -1.74 22.74
N GLU A 82 21.88 -1.16 22.49
CA GLU A 82 23.17 -1.69 22.94
C GLU A 82 23.75 -0.72 23.97
N ALA A 83 24.32 -1.23 25.06
CA ALA A 83 24.95 -0.40 26.08
C ALA A 83 26.37 -0.89 26.34
N ALA A 84 27.31 0.06 26.40
CA ALA A 84 28.68 -0.17 26.83
C ALA A 84 28.96 0.64 28.09
N THR A 85 29.92 0.20 28.89
CA THR A 85 30.41 0.98 30.03
C THR A 85 31.05 2.27 29.55
N LEU A 86 30.65 3.39 30.15
CA LEU A 86 31.22 4.70 29.89
C LEU A 86 32.04 5.13 31.12
N GLU A 87 33.35 5.21 30.94
CA GLU A 87 34.26 5.72 31.96
C GLU A 87 34.32 7.25 31.91
N GLY A 88 34.33 7.89 33.09
CA GLY A 88 34.52 9.33 33.19
C GLY A 88 33.69 9.97 34.30
N PRO A 89 34.01 11.22 34.66
CA PRO A 89 33.31 11.94 35.71
C PRO A 89 31.85 12.22 35.30
N ARG A 90 30.93 12.12 36.26
CA ARG A 90 29.53 12.52 36.08
C ARG A 90 29.46 13.99 35.65
N PRO A 91 28.76 14.33 34.55
CA PRO A 91 28.67 15.70 34.07
C PRO A 91 27.91 16.59 35.06
N VAL A 92 28.38 17.82 35.22
CA VAL A 92 27.73 18.86 36.04
C VAL A 92 26.65 19.53 35.19
N GLY A 93 25.40 19.58 35.69
CA GLY A 93 24.29 20.27 35.00
C GLY A 93 23.12 19.38 34.52
N GLY A 94 23.03 18.13 34.97
CA GLY A 94 21.88 17.25 34.69
C GLY A 94 21.96 16.56 33.33
N PHE A 95 20.81 16.40 32.66
CA PHE A 95 20.70 15.73 31.36
C PHE A 95 20.37 16.75 30.25
N ALA A 96 21.09 16.71 29.13
CA ALA A 96 20.96 17.67 28.04
C ALA A 96 20.71 17.03 26.67
N ILE A 97 20.03 17.75 25.77
CA ILE A 97 20.01 17.38 24.34
C ILE A 97 21.21 18.06 23.69
N ALA A 98 22.23 17.27 23.35
CA ALA A 98 23.44 17.77 22.74
C ALA A 98 23.27 17.97 21.22
N ALA A 99 24.10 18.84 20.65
CA ALA A 99 24.19 18.99 19.20
C ALA A 99 24.59 17.66 18.55
N SER A 100 24.06 17.41 17.35
CA SER A 100 24.44 16.25 16.55
C SER A 100 25.94 16.27 16.24
N ALA A 101 26.62 15.13 16.39
CA ALA A 101 28.06 14.99 16.18
C ALA A 101 28.41 14.67 14.70
N GLY A 102 29.65 15.01 14.30
CA GLY A 102 30.14 15.07 12.92
C GLY A 102 29.88 13.85 12.02
N GLY A 103 29.75 14.12 10.72
CA GLY A 103 29.14 13.27 9.70
C GLY A 103 27.81 13.90 9.24
N GLN A 104 27.39 13.72 7.98
CA GLN A 104 26.06 14.17 7.56
C GLN A 104 25.00 13.35 8.32
N VAL A 105 24.55 13.83 9.48
CA VAL A 105 23.44 13.23 10.24
C VAL A 105 22.16 13.47 9.44
N LYS A 106 21.88 12.56 8.51
CA LYS A 106 20.65 12.57 7.71
C LYS A 106 19.53 12.01 8.58
N THR A 107 18.80 12.91 9.22
CA THR A 107 17.58 12.55 9.93
C THR A 107 16.66 11.84 8.95
N GLY A 108 16.43 10.54 9.15
CA GLY A 108 15.54 9.75 8.29
C GLY A 108 14.15 10.39 8.21
N ILE A 109 13.53 10.35 7.03
CA ILE A 109 12.17 10.84 6.86
C ILE A 109 11.21 9.74 7.26
N VAL A 110 10.25 10.09 8.11
CA VAL A 110 9.15 9.21 8.48
C VAL A 110 7.91 9.48 7.62
N PRO A 111 6.99 8.52 7.52
CA PRO A 111 5.74 8.72 6.81
C PRO A 111 4.93 9.90 7.36
N ASP A 112 4.03 10.43 6.52
CA ASP A 112 2.95 11.30 7.00
C ASP A 112 2.10 10.56 8.04
N ALA A 113 1.75 11.26 9.12
CA ALA A 113 1.06 10.66 10.25
C ALA A 113 -0.25 11.39 10.57
N ALA A 114 -1.27 10.60 10.91
CA ALA A 114 -2.56 11.09 11.38
C ALA A 114 -2.42 11.99 12.62
N CYS A 115 -3.34 12.95 12.77
CA CYS A 115 -3.39 13.85 13.92
C CYS A 115 -3.39 13.06 15.24
N CYS A 116 -2.43 13.35 16.13
CA CYS A 116 -2.39 12.68 17.43
C CYS A 116 -3.51 13.18 18.36
N PRO A 117 -3.95 12.37 19.34
CA PRO A 117 -5.03 12.74 20.26
C PRO A 117 -4.81 14.08 20.96
N GLU A 118 -3.58 14.43 21.32
CA GLU A 118 -3.25 15.68 22.01
C GLU A 118 -3.38 16.90 21.10
N CYS A 119 -3.01 16.79 19.82
CA CYS A 119 -3.24 17.89 18.86
C CYS A 119 -4.72 18.03 18.53
N LEU A 120 -5.46 16.90 18.46
CA LEU A 120 -6.90 16.93 18.27
C LEU A 120 -7.61 17.61 19.46
N ALA A 121 -7.20 17.30 20.70
CA ALA A 121 -7.76 17.92 21.89
C ALA A 121 -7.62 19.45 21.87
N GLU A 122 -6.45 19.98 21.51
CA GLU A 122 -6.25 21.44 21.38
C GLU A 122 -7.10 22.07 20.28
N VAL A 123 -7.22 21.41 19.12
CA VAL A 123 -8.04 21.92 18.02
C VAL A 123 -9.52 22.00 18.40
N LEU A 124 -9.96 21.16 19.35
CA LEU A 124 -11.33 21.12 19.83
C LEU A 124 -11.56 21.94 21.10
N ASP A 125 -10.52 22.41 21.80
CA ASP A 125 -10.65 23.19 23.05
C ASP A 125 -10.78 24.70 22.76
N PRO A 126 -11.93 25.34 23.07
CA PRO A 126 -12.12 26.78 22.89
C PRO A 126 -11.12 27.68 23.63
N LYS A 127 -10.41 27.15 24.62
CA LYS A 127 -9.40 27.88 25.41
C LYS A 127 -8.00 27.78 24.80
N ASP A 128 -7.75 26.85 23.89
CA ASP A 128 -6.44 26.70 23.26
C ASP A 128 -6.24 27.71 22.13
N ARG A 129 -5.01 28.18 21.96
CA ARG A 129 -4.62 29.11 20.88
C ARG A 129 -4.77 28.52 19.48
N ARG A 130 -4.85 27.19 19.37
CA ARG A 130 -5.08 26.44 18.12
C ARG A 130 -6.51 25.94 18.00
N TYR A 131 -7.43 26.46 18.81
CA TYR A 131 -8.86 26.17 18.66
C TYR A 131 -9.30 26.38 17.20
N PHE A 132 -9.93 25.36 16.63
CA PHE A 132 -10.42 25.35 15.25
C PHE A 132 -9.34 25.57 14.17
N TYR A 133 -8.06 25.31 14.48
CA TYR A 133 -6.96 25.47 13.53
C TYR A 133 -6.68 24.19 12.72
N PRO A 134 -6.95 24.16 11.39
CA PRO A 134 -6.96 22.94 10.59
C PRO A 134 -5.58 22.32 10.28
N PHE A 135 -4.49 23.00 10.65
CA PHE A 135 -3.11 22.56 10.38
C PHE A 135 -2.28 22.26 11.62
N ALA A 136 -2.92 22.18 12.80
CA ALA A 136 -2.24 21.85 14.04
C ALA A 136 -1.50 20.50 13.93
N ASN A 137 -0.27 20.46 14.42
CA ASN A 137 0.55 19.27 14.49
C ASN A 137 1.60 19.41 15.61
N CYS A 138 2.31 18.31 15.88
CA CYS A 138 3.49 18.27 16.75
C CYS A 138 4.55 17.32 16.17
N THR A 139 5.60 17.03 16.92
CA THR A 139 6.65 16.09 16.50
C THR A 139 6.13 14.67 16.26
N HIS A 140 5.02 14.29 16.90
CA HIS A 140 4.42 12.94 16.82
C HIS A 140 3.38 12.75 15.71
N CYS A 141 3.00 13.81 14.97
CA CYS A 141 1.96 13.70 13.93
C CYS A 141 2.10 14.73 12.81
N GLY A 142 1.21 14.66 11.82
CA GLY A 142 1.07 15.63 10.75
C GLY A 142 1.94 15.30 9.53
N PRO A 143 2.02 16.24 8.57
CA PRO A 143 2.67 15.98 7.30
C PRO A 143 4.19 15.87 7.43
N ARG A 144 4.80 15.04 6.58
CA ARG A 144 6.23 14.73 6.49
C ARG A 144 6.64 14.60 5.03
N LEU A 145 6.56 13.40 4.44
CA LEU A 145 6.94 13.15 3.05
C LEU A 145 6.15 14.05 2.11
N SER A 146 4.85 14.24 2.31
CA SER A 146 4.01 15.13 1.48
C SER A 146 4.51 16.58 1.32
N ILE A 147 5.27 17.12 2.28
CA ILE A 147 5.66 18.53 2.31
C ILE A 147 7.15 18.77 2.14
N ILE A 148 7.98 17.73 2.06
CA ILE A 148 9.43 17.92 1.97
C ILE A 148 9.87 18.22 0.54
N LYS A 149 10.71 19.25 0.38
CA LYS A 149 11.32 19.63 -0.89
C LYS A 149 12.74 19.09 -1.05
N ALA A 150 13.48 19.04 0.05
CA ALA A 150 14.86 18.57 0.08
C ALA A 150 15.27 18.16 1.50
N ILE A 151 16.37 17.42 1.62
CA ILE A 151 17.04 17.15 2.89
C ILE A 151 18.15 18.18 3.18
N PRO A 152 18.54 18.41 4.45
CA PRO A 152 18.00 17.81 5.68
C PRO A 152 16.55 18.24 5.97
N TYR A 153 15.82 17.42 6.74
CA TYR A 153 14.45 17.72 7.18
C TYR A 153 14.43 18.91 8.15
N ASP A 154 14.27 20.10 7.57
CA ASP A 154 14.22 21.39 8.23
C ASP A 154 13.09 22.21 7.63
N ARG A 155 12.46 23.09 8.42
CA ARG A 155 11.37 23.96 7.97
C ARG A 155 11.67 24.65 6.63
N ARG A 156 12.89 25.15 6.42
CA ARG A 156 13.31 25.84 5.18
C ARG A 156 13.27 24.96 3.93
N SER A 157 13.37 23.64 4.12
CA SER A 157 13.37 22.63 3.06
C SER A 157 12.00 21.96 2.90
N THR A 158 10.93 22.60 3.39
CA THR A 158 9.55 22.09 3.29
C THR A 158 8.61 23.14 2.69
N ALA A 159 7.36 22.73 2.39
CA ALA A 159 6.26 23.64 2.08
C ALA A 159 6.00 24.70 3.17
N MET A 160 6.52 24.51 4.38
CA MET A 160 6.36 25.44 5.49
C MET A 160 7.35 26.61 5.46
N ALA A 161 8.32 26.61 4.54
CA ALA A 161 9.36 27.65 4.43
C ALA A 161 8.80 29.06 4.20
N ARG A 162 7.66 29.19 3.51
CA ARG A 162 7.02 30.49 3.24
C ARG A 162 6.28 31.09 4.43
N PHE A 163 6.09 30.32 5.51
CA PHE A 163 5.33 30.72 6.69
C PHE A 163 6.28 31.11 7.81
N SER A 164 6.50 32.41 8.01
CA SER A 164 7.37 32.92 9.09
C SER A 164 6.78 32.60 10.46
N ILE A 165 7.55 31.92 11.31
CA ILE A 165 7.10 31.51 12.66
C ILE A 165 6.88 32.74 13.57
N CYS A 166 5.73 32.80 14.26
CA CYS A 166 5.47 33.82 15.28
C CYS A 166 6.25 33.54 16.58
N GLU A 167 6.28 34.53 17.49
CA GLU A 167 7.02 34.45 18.75
C GLU A 167 6.57 33.28 19.63
N GLU A 168 5.27 33.05 19.77
CA GLU A 168 4.73 31.98 20.61
C GLU A 168 4.97 30.59 20.01
N CYS A 169 4.95 30.45 18.69
CA CYS A 169 5.37 29.19 18.06
C CYS A 169 6.88 28.97 18.17
N ARG A 170 7.69 30.04 18.11
CA ARG A 170 9.14 29.93 18.32
C ARG A 170 9.46 29.47 19.75
N ALA A 171 8.78 30.02 20.75
CA ALA A 171 8.95 29.62 22.14
C ALA A 171 8.68 28.11 22.34
N GLU A 172 7.62 27.55 21.74
CA GLU A 172 7.37 26.11 21.78
C GLU A 172 8.39 25.30 20.96
N TYR A 173 8.82 25.82 19.80
CA TYR A 173 9.80 25.15 18.93
C TYR A 173 11.18 25.01 19.60
N GLU A 174 11.58 25.99 20.41
CA GLU A 174 12.89 26.06 21.06
C GLU A 174 12.90 25.43 22.47
N ASN A 175 11.73 25.13 23.06
CA ASN A 175 11.62 24.58 24.42
C ASN A 175 11.63 23.02 24.42
N PRO A 176 12.67 22.36 24.97
CA PRO A 176 12.75 20.89 25.03
C PRO A 176 11.63 20.21 25.82
N ALA A 177 10.98 20.93 26.74
CA ALA A 177 9.85 20.42 27.50
C ALA A 177 8.52 20.47 26.74
N ASP A 178 8.44 21.23 25.64
CA ASP A 178 7.26 21.30 24.79
C ASP A 178 7.25 20.14 23.78
N ARG A 179 6.07 19.57 23.52
CA ARG A 179 5.92 18.49 22.52
C ARG A 179 6.19 18.93 21.08
N ARG A 180 6.23 20.25 20.86
CA ARG A 180 6.53 20.87 19.56
C ARG A 180 8.00 21.30 19.45
N TYR A 181 8.85 20.90 20.39
CA TYR A 181 10.29 21.06 20.28
C TYR A 181 10.81 20.52 18.94
N HIS A 182 11.39 21.39 18.11
CA HIS A 182 11.80 21.08 16.73
C HIS A 182 10.73 20.47 15.80
N ALA A 183 9.44 20.71 16.05
CA ALA A 183 8.39 20.39 15.10
C ALA A 183 8.51 21.30 13.87
N GLN A 184 9.17 20.82 12.81
CA GLN A 184 9.41 21.59 11.58
C GLN A 184 8.13 22.21 10.97
N PRO A 185 6.96 21.51 10.96
CA PRO A 185 5.73 22.07 10.44
C PRO A 185 4.86 22.78 11.49
N ILE A 186 5.44 23.20 12.63
CA ILE A 186 4.73 23.97 13.65
C ILE A 186 4.11 25.24 13.05
N ALA A 187 2.86 25.51 13.45
CA ALA A 187 2.17 26.73 13.10
C ALA A 187 0.97 26.96 14.05
N CYS A 188 0.35 28.13 13.91
CA CYS A 188 -0.90 28.53 14.54
C CYS A 188 -1.67 29.48 13.59
N PRO A 189 -2.91 29.92 13.92
CA PRO A 189 -3.68 30.83 13.08
C PRO A 189 -2.97 32.14 12.68
N ALA A 190 -2.02 32.62 13.51
CA ALA A 190 -1.31 33.86 13.24
C ALA A 190 -0.19 33.72 12.19
N CYS A 191 0.48 32.57 12.12
CA CYS A 191 1.70 32.40 11.33
C CYS A 191 1.64 31.27 10.30
N GLY A 192 0.54 30.53 10.25
CA GLY A 192 0.42 29.31 9.47
C GLY A 192 -0.46 29.41 8.23
N PRO A 193 -0.67 28.25 7.57
CA PRO A 193 -1.56 28.15 6.43
C PRO A 193 -3.00 28.54 6.76
N ARG A 194 -3.74 28.95 5.74
CA ARG A 194 -5.15 29.35 5.78
C ARG A 194 -5.98 28.42 4.89
N VAL A 195 -7.18 28.11 5.37
CA VAL A 195 -8.20 27.37 4.63
C VAL A 195 -9.23 28.36 4.09
N TRP A 196 -9.76 28.10 2.89
CA TRP A 196 -10.89 28.83 2.32
C TRP A 196 -11.79 27.87 1.52
N LEU A 197 -13.03 28.29 1.29
CA LEU A 197 -14.00 27.60 0.45
C LEU A 197 -14.29 28.50 -0.75
N GLU A 198 -14.32 27.90 -1.92
CA GLU A 198 -14.51 28.57 -3.20
C GLU A 198 -15.67 27.93 -3.96
N GLY A 199 -16.59 28.77 -4.45
CA GLY A 199 -17.71 28.33 -5.29
C GLY A 199 -17.35 28.23 -6.78
N PRO A 200 -18.32 27.83 -7.62
CA PRO A 200 -18.13 27.66 -9.08
C PRO A 200 -17.57 28.89 -9.79
N ASP A 201 -17.97 30.09 -9.35
CA ASP A 201 -17.55 31.36 -9.92
C ASP A 201 -16.20 31.88 -9.35
N HIS A 202 -15.45 31.01 -8.68
CA HIS A 202 -14.22 31.34 -7.94
C HIS A 202 -14.42 32.37 -6.82
N VAL A 203 -15.67 32.57 -6.38
CA VAL A 203 -16.01 33.45 -5.27
C VAL A 203 -15.70 32.74 -3.96
N VAL A 204 -14.83 33.35 -3.16
CA VAL A 204 -14.43 32.83 -1.84
C VAL A 204 -15.51 33.15 -0.81
N VAL A 205 -15.94 32.14 -0.05
CA VAL A 205 -16.83 32.32 1.09
C VAL A 205 -16.10 33.09 2.19
N GLY A 206 -16.67 34.23 2.60
CA GLY A 206 -16.11 35.06 3.66
C GLY A 206 -16.23 34.41 5.04
N GLY A 207 -15.23 34.61 5.90
CA GLY A 207 -15.25 34.16 7.30
C GLY A 207 -13.94 33.55 7.76
N GLY A 208 -13.90 33.12 9.02
CA GLY A 208 -12.78 32.34 9.56
C GLY A 208 -12.89 30.85 9.24
N PRO A 209 -11.89 30.03 9.66
CA PRO A 209 -11.88 28.59 9.42
C PRO A 209 -13.16 27.88 9.87
N GLN A 210 -13.77 28.34 10.97
CA GLN A 210 -15.02 27.76 11.49
C GLN A 210 -16.22 27.94 10.55
N THR A 211 -16.38 29.13 9.97
CA THR A 211 -17.44 29.40 9.00
C THR A 211 -17.22 28.57 7.75
N VAL A 212 -16.00 28.63 7.20
CA VAL A 212 -15.62 27.95 5.95
C VAL A 212 -15.79 26.43 6.02
N ILE A 213 -15.35 25.81 7.11
CA ILE A 213 -15.43 24.34 7.26
C ILE A 213 -16.88 23.90 7.49
N ARG A 214 -17.68 24.66 8.25
CA ARG A 214 -19.10 24.36 8.46
C ARG A 214 -19.91 24.51 7.18
N GLU A 215 -19.62 25.52 6.38
CA GLU A 215 -20.26 25.71 5.08
C GLU A 215 -19.95 24.53 4.14
N ALA A 216 -18.68 24.11 4.08
CA ALA A 216 -18.29 22.93 3.29
C ALA A 216 -19.02 21.66 3.75
N ALA A 217 -19.17 21.46 5.07
CA ALA A 217 -19.97 20.36 5.62
C ALA A 217 -21.46 20.47 5.22
N ALA A 218 -22.06 21.66 5.34
CA ALA A 218 -23.45 21.87 4.94
C ALA A 218 -23.68 21.52 3.47
N LEU A 219 -22.80 21.98 2.57
CA LEU A 219 -22.87 21.68 1.15
C LEU A 219 -22.77 20.17 0.85
N ILE A 220 -21.89 19.45 1.56
CA ILE A 220 -21.80 17.98 1.44
C ILE A 220 -23.13 17.34 1.87
N GLY A 221 -23.70 17.76 3.01
CA GLY A 221 -24.99 17.27 3.50
C GLY A 221 -26.19 17.65 2.61
N GLU A 222 -26.06 18.69 1.79
CA GLU A 222 -27.03 19.07 0.74
C GLU A 222 -26.84 18.28 -0.57
N GLY A 223 -25.98 17.26 -0.58
CA GLY A 223 -25.73 16.41 -1.75
C GLY A 223 -24.79 17.03 -2.79
N ARG A 224 -24.06 18.10 -2.45
CA ARG A 224 -23.05 18.70 -3.34
C ARG A 224 -21.74 17.93 -3.30
N ILE A 225 -21.01 17.99 -4.41
CA ILE A 225 -19.67 17.41 -4.53
C ILE A 225 -18.63 18.48 -4.20
N VAL A 226 -17.87 18.30 -3.13
CA VAL A 226 -16.82 19.24 -2.70
C VAL A 226 -15.45 18.63 -2.94
N ALA A 227 -14.58 19.34 -3.67
CA ALA A 227 -13.17 19.00 -3.76
C ALA A 227 -12.43 19.50 -2.51
N ILE A 228 -11.79 18.60 -1.76
CA ILE A 228 -11.12 18.91 -0.50
C ILE A 228 -9.61 18.71 -0.67
N LYS A 229 -8.82 19.73 -0.38
CA LYS A 229 -7.36 19.60 -0.35
C LYS A 229 -6.91 18.88 0.93
N GLY A 230 -6.38 17.67 0.76
CA GLY A 230 -5.83 16.85 1.84
C GLY A 230 -4.33 17.08 2.10
N ILE A 231 -3.66 16.08 2.69
CA ILE A 231 -2.20 16.08 2.89
C ILE A 231 -1.46 15.66 1.62
N GLY A 232 -1.90 14.60 0.95
CA GLY A 232 -1.18 13.97 -0.18
C GLY A 232 -1.74 14.29 -1.57
N GLY A 233 -2.93 14.90 -1.63
CA GLY A 233 -3.62 15.32 -2.86
C GLY A 233 -5.02 15.82 -2.53
N PHE A 234 -5.80 16.12 -3.57
CA PHE A 234 -7.22 16.44 -3.46
C PHE A 234 -8.08 15.19 -3.35
N HIS A 235 -9.22 15.31 -2.66
CA HIS A 235 -10.32 14.35 -2.63
C HIS A 235 -11.58 14.96 -3.21
N LEU A 236 -12.43 14.16 -3.83
CA LEU A 236 -13.82 14.51 -4.14
C LEU A 236 -14.72 13.90 -3.07
N ALA A 237 -15.56 14.74 -2.47
CA ALA A 237 -16.38 14.41 -1.34
C ALA A 237 -17.86 14.68 -1.57
N CYS A 238 -18.71 13.73 -1.18
CA CYS A 238 -20.17 13.87 -1.12
C CYS A 238 -20.72 12.96 0.00
N ASP A 239 -21.96 13.18 0.42
CA ASP A 239 -22.64 12.29 1.37
C ASP A 239 -22.67 10.85 0.80
N ALA A 240 -22.23 9.88 1.60
CA ALA A 240 -22.18 8.47 1.18
C ALA A 240 -23.52 7.73 1.34
N THR A 241 -24.52 8.37 1.95
CA THR A 241 -25.89 7.86 2.13
C THR A 241 -26.86 8.42 1.09
N ASP A 242 -26.46 9.47 0.37
CA ASP A 242 -27.23 10.04 -0.74
C ASP A 242 -26.88 9.35 -2.08
N GLU A 243 -27.77 8.47 -2.53
CA GLU A 243 -27.62 7.77 -3.82
C GLU A 243 -27.55 8.73 -5.02
N ALA A 244 -28.26 9.86 -4.99
CA ALA A 244 -28.25 10.82 -6.09
C ALA A 244 -26.89 11.53 -6.18
N ALA A 245 -26.33 11.94 -5.04
CA ALA A 245 -25.00 12.54 -4.98
C ALA A 245 -23.91 11.56 -5.43
N VAL A 246 -23.97 10.31 -4.98
CA VAL A 246 -23.02 9.25 -5.38
C VAL A 246 -23.13 8.93 -6.87
N ALA A 247 -24.35 8.80 -7.42
CA ALA A 247 -24.57 8.58 -8.84
C ALA A 247 -24.05 9.75 -9.69
N GLN A 248 -24.28 10.99 -9.24
CA GLN A 248 -23.74 12.19 -9.89
C GLN A 248 -22.22 12.20 -9.89
N LEU A 249 -21.58 11.85 -8.78
CA LEU A 249 -20.12 11.75 -8.68
C LEU A 249 -19.57 10.70 -9.65
N ARG A 250 -20.18 9.51 -9.74
CA ARG A 250 -19.78 8.47 -10.72
C ARG A 250 -19.87 8.96 -12.14
N ALA A 251 -21.01 9.54 -12.52
CA ALA A 251 -21.26 10.04 -13.86
C ALA A 251 -20.23 11.09 -14.27
N ARG A 252 -19.97 12.08 -13.40
CA ARG A 252 -19.02 13.16 -13.68
C ARG A 252 -17.56 12.68 -13.70
N LYS A 253 -17.18 11.76 -12.80
CA LYS A 253 -15.83 11.17 -12.73
C LYS A 253 -15.58 10.11 -13.81
N LYS A 254 -16.62 9.64 -14.51
CA LYS A 254 -16.59 8.50 -15.45
C LYS A 254 -16.01 7.25 -14.79
N ARG A 255 -16.56 6.90 -13.64
CA ARG A 255 -16.12 5.76 -12.81
C ARG A 255 -17.31 4.88 -12.48
N ASP A 256 -17.60 3.95 -13.38
CA ASP A 256 -18.85 3.19 -13.37
C ASP A 256 -18.91 2.17 -12.22
N GLY A 257 -17.91 1.29 -12.08
CA GLY A 257 -17.96 0.18 -11.11
C GLY A 257 -17.03 0.29 -9.90
N LYS A 258 -15.88 0.96 -10.01
CA LYS A 258 -14.82 0.87 -8.98
C LYS A 258 -15.31 1.46 -7.64
N PRO A 259 -15.22 0.71 -6.51
CA PRO A 259 -15.70 1.17 -5.21
C PRO A 259 -15.08 2.51 -4.78
N PHE A 260 -15.87 3.32 -4.08
CA PHE A 260 -15.39 4.54 -3.44
C PHE A 260 -14.91 4.27 -2.02
N ALA A 261 -13.85 4.98 -1.62
CA ALA A 261 -13.45 5.02 -0.22
C ALA A 261 -14.36 5.99 0.54
N LEU A 262 -14.55 5.72 1.81
CA LEU A 262 -15.41 6.44 2.74
C LEU A 262 -14.56 6.96 3.90
N MET A 263 -14.98 8.08 4.48
CA MET A 263 -14.44 8.58 5.75
C MET A 263 -15.58 8.70 6.76
N ALA A 264 -15.41 8.07 7.91
CA ALA A 264 -16.28 8.22 9.07
C ALA A 264 -15.64 9.19 10.07
N ARG A 265 -16.45 9.84 10.91
CA ARG A 265 -16.04 10.76 11.96
C ARG A 265 -15.16 10.10 13.02
N ASP A 266 -15.54 8.89 13.43
CA ASP A 266 -14.90 8.09 14.47
C ASP A 266 -15.28 6.62 14.31
N LEU A 267 -14.69 5.76 15.16
CA LEU A 267 -14.97 4.31 15.18
C LEU A 267 -16.42 3.99 15.61
N GLU A 268 -17.07 4.89 16.34
CA GLU A 268 -18.45 4.69 16.79
C GLU A 268 -19.40 4.80 15.61
N GLN A 269 -19.33 5.91 14.86
CA GLN A 269 -20.11 6.10 13.63
C GLN A 269 -19.81 4.96 12.63
N LEU A 270 -18.53 4.61 12.42
CA LEU A 270 -18.16 3.57 11.45
C LEU A 270 -18.81 2.20 11.79
N ALA A 271 -18.88 1.84 13.08
CA ALA A 271 -19.44 0.57 13.52
C ALA A 271 -20.95 0.42 13.26
N GLU A 272 -21.66 1.53 12.98
CA GLU A 272 -23.05 1.53 12.52
C GLU A 272 -23.17 0.99 11.09
N PHE A 273 -22.13 1.16 10.27
CA PHE A 273 -22.14 0.81 8.83
C PHE A 273 -21.47 -0.52 8.52
N ALA A 274 -20.51 -0.96 9.34
CA ALA A 274 -19.66 -2.11 9.06
C ALA A 274 -19.39 -2.97 10.31
N GLU A 275 -19.08 -4.24 10.07
CA GLU A 275 -18.54 -5.16 11.07
C GLU A 275 -17.04 -4.91 11.21
N LEU A 276 -16.57 -4.81 12.46
CA LEU A 276 -15.17 -4.48 12.78
C LEU A 276 -14.59 -5.47 13.79
N SER A 277 -13.56 -6.19 13.36
CA SER A 277 -12.65 -6.97 14.20
C SER A 277 -11.68 -6.08 14.98
N GLY A 278 -10.95 -6.68 15.91
CA GLY A 278 -9.90 -5.98 16.67
C GLY A 278 -8.78 -5.44 15.79
N ASP A 279 -8.31 -6.25 14.83
CA ASP A 279 -7.22 -5.86 13.92
C ASP A 279 -7.63 -4.69 13.01
N GLU A 280 -8.88 -4.70 12.51
CA GLU A 280 -9.41 -3.62 11.67
C GLU A 280 -9.54 -2.32 12.47
N ARG A 281 -10.01 -2.37 13.72
CA ARG A 281 -10.06 -1.20 14.62
C ARG A 281 -8.66 -0.64 14.88
N ALA A 282 -7.68 -1.51 15.12
CA ALA A 282 -6.30 -1.11 15.33
C ALA A 282 -5.71 -0.47 14.07
N ALA A 283 -5.94 -1.04 12.88
CA ALA A 283 -5.49 -0.49 11.61
C ALA A 283 -6.11 0.89 11.31
N LEU A 284 -7.42 1.06 11.54
CA LEU A 284 -8.13 2.33 11.38
C LEU A 284 -7.59 3.43 12.31
N ALA A 285 -7.28 3.07 13.56
CA ALA A 285 -6.77 4.00 14.58
C ALA A 285 -5.25 4.23 14.51
N ALA A 286 -4.52 3.50 13.66
CA ALA A 286 -3.09 3.62 13.52
C ALA A 286 -2.69 5.02 13.00
N SER A 287 -1.47 5.46 13.31
CA SER A 287 -0.91 6.71 12.80
C SER A 287 -0.86 6.77 11.27
N ALA A 288 -0.81 5.62 10.59
CA ALA A 288 -0.90 5.54 9.14
C ALA A 288 -2.29 5.93 8.59
N ALA A 289 -3.36 5.73 9.37
CA ALA A 289 -4.77 5.94 9.00
C ALA A 289 -5.07 5.53 7.54
N PRO A 290 -4.89 4.24 7.19
CA PRO A 290 -5.17 3.73 5.85
C PRO A 290 -6.69 3.63 5.61
N ILE A 291 -7.06 3.41 4.36
CA ILE A 291 -8.36 2.84 4.01
C ILE A 291 -8.32 1.36 4.37
N VAL A 292 -9.23 0.92 5.23
CA VAL A 292 -9.42 -0.47 5.64
C VAL A 292 -10.67 -1.00 4.94
N LEU A 293 -10.52 -2.10 4.19
CA LEU A 293 -11.66 -2.81 3.62
C LEU A 293 -12.33 -3.62 4.73
N VAL A 294 -13.57 -3.25 5.07
CA VAL A 294 -14.38 -3.83 6.14
C VAL A 294 -15.69 -4.35 5.60
N LYS A 295 -16.24 -5.40 6.24
CA LYS A 295 -17.49 -6.01 5.79
C LYS A 295 -18.66 -5.09 6.12
N ARG A 296 -19.50 -4.77 5.13
CA ARG A 296 -20.71 -3.96 5.34
C ARG A 296 -21.72 -4.72 6.21
N ARG A 297 -22.47 -3.99 7.04
CA ARG A 297 -23.66 -4.53 7.69
C ARG A 297 -24.84 -4.56 6.71
N ASP A 298 -25.77 -5.47 6.94
CA ASP A 298 -27.05 -5.47 6.26
C ASP A 298 -27.81 -4.17 6.56
N SER A 299 -28.39 -3.56 5.53
CA SER A 299 -29.15 -2.30 5.64
C SER A 299 -28.37 -1.15 6.31
N CYS A 300 -27.07 -1.02 6.02
CA CYS A 300 -26.22 0.03 6.58
C CYS A 300 -26.57 1.47 6.14
N GLY A 301 -27.52 1.68 5.22
CA GLY A 301 -27.89 3.03 4.74
C GLY A 301 -26.86 3.71 3.83
N VAL A 302 -25.68 3.11 3.60
CA VAL A 302 -24.74 3.54 2.56
C VAL A 302 -25.36 3.30 1.18
N ALA A 303 -25.30 4.31 0.32
CA ALA A 303 -25.76 4.25 -1.06
C ALA A 303 -25.17 3.04 -1.79
N ALA A 304 -26.02 2.31 -2.52
CA ALA A 304 -25.62 1.13 -3.28
C ALA A 304 -24.55 1.48 -4.31
N GLY A 305 -24.63 2.70 -4.87
CA GLY A 305 -23.62 3.25 -5.75
C GLY A 305 -22.23 3.36 -5.14
N VAL A 306 -22.01 3.30 -3.83
CA VAL A 306 -20.63 3.41 -3.26
C VAL A 306 -19.76 2.22 -3.65
N ALA A 307 -20.31 1.01 -3.54
CA ALA A 307 -19.61 -0.25 -3.82
C ALA A 307 -20.62 -1.24 -4.43
N PRO A 308 -20.96 -1.09 -5.73
CA PRO A 308 -22.00 -1.90 -6.37
C PRO A 308 -21.57 -3.36 -6.44
N GLU A 309 -22.46 -4.28 -6.06
CA GLU A 309 -22.19 -5.73 -6.04
C GLU A 309 -21.02 -6.18 -5.13
N HIS A 310 -20.64 -5.36 -4.15
CA HIS A 310 -19.58 -5.68 -3.18
C HIS A 310 -20.09 -5.70 -1.74
N GLU A 311 -19.66 -6.70 -0.96
CA GLU A 311 -19.90 -6.79 0.48
C GLU A 311 -18.91 -5.96 1.30
N TRP A 312 -17.87 -5.41 0.67
CA TRP A 312 -16.78 -4.71 1.34
C TRP A 312 -16.86 -3.20 1.10
N LEU A 313 -16.72 -2.43 2.17
CA LEU A 313 -16.60 -0.97 2.15
C LEU A 313 -15.19 -0.58 2.54
N GLY A 314 -14.59 0.36 1.81
CA GLY A 314 -13.29 0.92 2.18
C GLY A 314 -13.46 2.13 3.07
N PHE A 315 -13.26 2.00 4.39
CA PHE A 315 -13.35 3.12 5.32
C PHE A 315 -11.97 3.60 5.78
N MET A 316 -11.83 4.90 5.99
CA MET A 316 -10.74 5.50 6.75
C MET A 316 -11.29 6.42 7.85
N LEU A 317 -10.46 6.70 8.86
CA LEU A 317 -10.75 7.72 9.87
C LEU A 317 -10.15 9.07 9.47
N PRO A 318 -10.60 10.18 10.08
CA PRO A 318 -10.06 11.49 9.77
C PRO A 318 -8.59 11.53 10.23
N TYR A 319 -7.70 11.87 9.31
CA TYR A 319 -6.25 11.86 9.58
C TYR A 319 -5.64 13.26 9.66
N THR A 320 -6.43 14.33 9.48
CA THR A 320 -5.99 15.71 9.64
C THR A 320 -6.94 16.49 10.55
N PRO A 321 -6.48 17.58 11.20
CA PRO A 321 -7.40 18.44 11.93
C PRO A 321 -8.52 19.00 11.05
N LEU A 322 -8.24 19.32 9.77
CA LEU A 322 -9.27 19.71 8.80
C LEU A 322 -10.37 18.66 8.66
N HIS A 323 -9.99 17.40 8.47
CA HIS A 323 -10.95 16.29 8.36
C HIS A 323 -11.73 16.10 9.67
N HIS A 324 -11.07 16.15 10.83
CA HIS A 324 -11.77 16.04 12.11
C HIS A 324 -12.80 17.16 12.31
N LEU A 325 -12.45 18.41 11.95
CA LEU A 325 -13.37 19.55 12.06
C LEU A 325 -14.56 19.42 11.09
N LEU A 326 -14.29 18.97 9.86
CA LEU A 326 -15.32 18.76 8.82
C LEU A 326 -16.29 17.64 9.22
N LEU A 327 -15.78 16.45 9.53
CA LEU A 327 -16.61 15.26 9.81
C LEU A 327 -17.38 15.38 11.14
N ARG A 328 -16.96 16.26 12.06
CA ARG A 328 -17.74 16.57 13.27
C ARG A 328 -18.95 17.48 13.00
N ALA A 329 -19.00 18.11 11.84
CA ALA A 329 -20.15 18.91 11.39
C ALA A 329 -21.11 18.11 10.51
N LEU A 330 -20.89 16.80 10.36
CA LEU A 330 -21.67 15.89 9.52
C LEU A 330 -22.19 14.71 10.35
N ASP A 331 -23.42 14.29 10.06
CA ASP A 331 -24.06 13.15 10.73
C ASP A 331 -23.83 11.83 9.97
N ALA A 332 -23.52 11.91 8.68
CA ALA A 332 -23.29 10.77 7.78
C ALA A 332 -21.80 10.60 7.42
N PRO A 333 -21.36 9.38 7.04
CA PRO A 333 -20.05 9.17 6.44
C PRO A 333 -19.98 9.81 5.06
N VAL A 334 -18.77 10.15 4.64
CA VAL A 334 -18.51 10.92 3.42
C VAL A 334 -17.70 10.10 2.44
N VAL A 335 -18.08 10.09 1.15
CA VAL A 335 -17.21 9.56 0.10
C VAL A 335 -15.92 10.38 0.07
N MET A 336 -14.76 9.74 0.04
CA MET A 336 -13.46 10.39 -0.09
C MET A 336 -12.65 9.69 -1.16
N THR A 337 -12.96 9.97 -2.42
CA THR A 337 -12.21 9.42 -3.56
C THR A 337 -11.16 10.40 -4.06
N SER A 338 -10.11 9.91 -4.71
CA SER A 338 -9.04 10.75 -5.26
C SER A 338 -9.60 11.84 -6.20
N GLY A 339 -9.07 13.06 -6.09
CA GLY A 339 -9.48 14.22 -6.86
C GLY A 339 -8.83 14.24 -8.24
N ASN A 340 -9.38 13.45 -9.16
CA ASN A 340 -8.91 13.31 -10.53
C ASN A 340 -9.98 12.77 -11.47
N ARG A 341 -9.76 12.93 -12.79
CA ARG A 341 -10.45 12.14 -13.82
C ARG A 341 -9.98 10.69 -13.77
N SER A 342 -10.87 9.74 -14.02
CA SER A 342 -10.54 8.31 -13.96
C SER A 342 -9.33 7.96 -14.84
N GLY A 343 -8.30 7.33 -14.25
CA GLY A 343 -7.04 6.98 -14.92
C GLY A 343 -5.87 7.93 -14.66
N GLU A 344 -6.14 9.19 -14.28
CA GLU A 344 -5.10 10.19 -14.04
C GLU A 344 -4.60 10.21 -12.58
N PRO A 345 -3.42 10.81 -12.30
CA PRO A 345 -3.01 11.21 -10.95
C PRO A 345 -4.06 12.04 -10.21
N GLN A 346 -4.10 11.93 -8.88
CA GLN A 346 -4.75 12.96 -8.06
C GLN A 346 -4.05 14.32 -8.19
N CYS A 347 -4.84 15.38 -8.31
CA CYS A 347 -4.32 16.74 -8.30
C CYS A 347 -3.69 17.07 -6.94
N THR A 348 -2.65 17.92 -6.95
CA THR A 348 -1.98 18.41 -5.73
C THR A 348 -1.96 19.94 -5.64
N ASP A 349 -1.98 20.61 -6.79
CA ASP A 349 -2.01 22.06 -6.91
C ASP A 349 -3.45 22.62 -6.95
N ASN A 350 -3.63 23.85 -6.47
CA ASN A 350 -4.94 24.49 -6.41
C ASN A 350 -5.47 24.88 -7.80
N ASP A 351 -4.61 25.38 -8.68
CA ASP A 351 -5.01 25.80 -10.02
C ASP A 351 -5.28 24.58 -10.91
N GLU A 352 -4.47 23.54 -10.76
CA GLU A 352 -4.73 22.23 -11.38
C GLU A 352 -6.09 21.68 -10.93
N ALA A 353 -6.38 21.68 -9.63
CA ALA A 353 -7.65 21.18 -9.11
C ALA A 353 -8.86 22.00 -9.59
N ARG A 354 -8.72 23.32 -9.77
CA ARG A 354 -9.77 24.15 -10.39
C ARG A 354 -10.03 23.72 -11.83
N GLN A 355 -8.97 23.56 -12.63
CA GLN A 355 -9.09 23.26 -14.06
C GLN A 355 -9.62 21.84 -14.30
N GLU A 356 -9.01 20.85 -13.64
CA GLU A 356 -9.30 19.44 -13.92
C GLU A 356 -10.60 18.96 -13.27
N LEU A 357 -10.98 19.53 -12.12
CA LEU A 357 -12.16 19.13 -11.37
C LEU A 357 -13.39 20.01 -11.61
N ALA A 358 -13.31 21.08 -12.42
CA ALA A 358 -14.44 21.96 -12.75
C ALA A 358 -15.67 21.21 -13.29
N GLY A 359 -15.46 20.12 -14.04
CA GLY A 359 -16.54 19.29 -14.55
C GLY A 359 -17.09 18.26 -13.55
N ILE A 360 -16.57 18.23 -12.33
CA ILE A 360 -16.85 17.19 -11.33
C ILE A 360 -17.35 17.81 -10.02
N ALA A 361 -16.53 18.66 -9.40
CA ALA A 361 -16.83 19.31 -8.13
C ALA A 361 -17.72 20.53 -8.33
N ASP A 362 -18.60 20.76 -7.36
CA ASP A 362 -19.42 21.97 -7.26
C ASP A 362 -18.68 23.07 -6.44
N PHE A 363 -17.82 22.69 -5.49
CA PHE A 363 -17.07 23.61 -4.62
C PHE A 363 -15.65 23.09 -4.32
N TRP A 364 -14.75 23.99 -3.89
CA TRP A 364 -13.36 23.66 -3.52
C TRP A 364 -13.03 24.16 -2.12
N LEU A 365 -12.78 23.24 -1.19
CA LEU A 365 -12.22 23.51 0.13
C LEU A 365 -10.68 23.39 0.05
N MET A 366 -10.02 24.54 -0.04
CA MET A 366 -8.59 24.65 -0.36
C MET A 366 -7.78 25.27 0.76
N HIS A 367 -6.46 25.12 0.65
CA HIS A 367 -5.52 25.79 1.52
C HIS A 367 -4.22 26.18 0.82
N ASP A 368 -3.48 27.08 1.46
CA ASP A 368 -2.21 27.62 0.98
C ASP A 368 -1.00 26.87 1.55
N ARG A 369 -1.15 25.66 2.09
CA ARG A 369 -0.01 24.72 2.19
C ARG A 369 0.14 23.94 0.90
N GLU A 370 1.31 24.03 0.28
CA GLU A 370 1.66 23.24 -0.90
C GLU A 370 1.77 21.75 -0.55
N ILE A 371 1.33 20.88 -1.46
CA ILE A 371 1.57 19.44 -1.42
C ILE A 371 2.70 19.20 -2.41
N VAL A 372 3.89 18.92 -1.89
CA VAL A 372 5.11 18.78 -2.70
C VAL A 372 5.17 17.39 -3.33
N ASN A 373 4.84 16.37 -2.54
CA ASN A 373 4.90 14.98 -2.98
C ASN A 373 3.50 14.38 -2.96
N ARG A 374 3.04 13.93 -4.13
CA ARG A 374 1.77 13.22 -4.27
C ARG A 374 1.83 11.92 -3.46
N LEU A 375 0.82 11.72 -2.62
CA LEU A 375 0.64 10.53 -1.81
C LEU A 375 -0.83 10.10 -1.80
N ASP A 376 -1.12 9.02 -2.51
CA ASP A 376 -2.42 8.37 -2.43
C ASP A 376 -2.64 7.77 -1.03
N ASP A 377 -3.90 7.56 -0.68
CA ASP A 377 -4.25 6.82 0.53
C ASP A 377 -3.87 5.34 0.38
N SER A 378 -3.22 4.81 1.41
CA SER A 378 -2.92 3.38 1.50
C SER A 378 -4.21 2.58 1.69
N VAL A 379 -4.24 1.36 1.16
CA VAL A 379 -5.38 0.45 1.27
C VAL A 379 -4.91 -0.85 1.89
N VAL A 380 -5.60 -1.28 2.93
CA VAL A 380 -5.33 -2.54 3.63
C VAL A 380 -6.62 -3.34 3.78
N ARG A 381 -6.49 -4.65 3.97
CA ARG A 381 -7.60 -5.54 4.28
C ARG A 381 -7.14 -6.60 5.27
N ARG A 382 -8.04 -7.03 6.14
CA ARG A 382 -7.81 -8.21 6.97
C ARG A 382 -8.01 -9.49 6.14
N ASP A 383 -7.03 -10.39 6.20
CA ASP A 383 -7.15 -11.77 5.75
C ASP A 383 -7.04 -12.74 6.95
N GLY A 384 -7.05 -14.05 6.68
CA GLY A 384 -6.92 -15.09 7.70
C GLY A 384 -5.68 -15.03 8.59
N HIS A 385 -4.66 -14.24 8.23
CA HIS A 385 -3.38 -14.15 8.94
C HIS A 385 -3.07 -12.74 9.48
N GLY A 386 -3.91 -11.75 9.21
CA GLY A 386 -3.80 -10.41 9.78
C GLY A 386 -4.13 -9.30 8.78
N ILE A 387 -3.56 -8.11 8.99
CA ILE A 387 -3.73 -6.97 8.08
C ILE A 387 -2.71 -7.06 6.95
N SER A 388 -3.21 -7.07 5.72
CA SER A 388 -2.42 -7.11 4.49
C SER A 388 -2.59 -5.84 3.67
N VAL A 389 -1.47 -5.28 3.22
CA VAL A 389 -1.40 -4.06 2.43
C VAL A 389 -1.72 -4.39 0.97
N LEU A 390 -2.79 -3.80 0.44
CA LEU A 390 -3.15 -3.90 -0.98
C LEU A 390 -2.56 -2.75 -1.81
N ARG A 391 -2.32 -1.61 -1.16
CA ARG A 391 -1.64 -0.43 -1.70
C ARG A 391 -0.80 0.24 -0.61
N ARG A 392 0.51 0.31 -0.82
CA ARG A 392 1.48 0.98 0.05
C ARG A 392 1.70 2.42 -0.42
N ALA A 393 1.22 3.41 0.32
CA ALA A 393 1.34 4.83 0.00
C ALA A 393 1.39 5.69 1.29
N ARG A 394 0.48 6.65 1.48
CA ARG A 394 0.43 7.51 2.69
C ARG A 394 0.43 6.68 3.97
N GLY A 395 1.20 7.12 4.98
CA GLY A 395 1.29 6.45 6.28
C GLY A 395 2.27 5.29 6.33
N PHE A 396 2.75 4.80 5.18
CA PHE A 396 3.75 3.74 5.10
C PHE A 396 5.01 4.19 4.36
N ALA A 397 4.89 4.85 3.21
CA ALA A 397 6.04 5.41 2.51
C ALA A 397 6.52 6.70 3.22
N PRO A 398 7.85 6.92 3.42
CA PRO A 398 9.00 6.18 2.90
C PRO A 398 9.65 5.27 3.97
N GLU A 399 8.86 4.63 4.85
CA GLU A 399 9.39 3.78 5.92
C GLU A 399 10.31 2.68 5.33
N PRO A 400 11.55 2.54 5.85
CA PRO A 400 12.48 1.52 5.40
C PRO A 400 12.05 0.14 5.88
N LEU A 401 12.09 -0.81 4.96
CA LEU A 401 11.95 -2.24 5.22
C LEU A 401 13.33 -2.82 5.57
N ALA A 402 13.40 -3.62 6.63
CA ALA A 402 14.61 -4.37 6.94
C ALA A 402 14.77 -5.48 5.88
N LEU A 403 15.97 -5.58 5.29
CA LEU A 403 16.29 -6.71 4.43
C LEU A 403 16.78 -7.90 5.27
N PRO A 404 16.57 -9.13 4.78
CA PRO A 404 17.05 -10.33 5.44
C PRO A 404 18.59 -10.37 5.62
N ALA A 405 19.05 -11.31 6.44
CA ALA A 405 20.48 -11.59 6.58
C ALA A 405 21.13 -11.89 5.22
N GLY A 406 22.32 -11.30 4.99
CA GLY A 406 23.08 -11.42 3.76
C GLY A 406 22.85 -10.30 2.73
N PHE A 407 22.06 -9.27 3.05
CA PHE A 407 21.84 -8.07 2.22
C PHE A 407 22.53 -6.79 2.77
N ASP A 408 23.54 -6.96 3.62
CA ASP A 408 24.37 -5.91 4.22
C ASP A 408 25.68 -5.63 3.42
N GLY A 409 25.76 -6.15 2.19
CA GLY A 409 26.88 -5.91 1.29
C GLY A 409 27.02 -4.47 0.80
N PRO A 410 28.16 -4.12 0.18
CA PRO A 410 28.48 -2.74 -0.21
C PRO A 410 27.71 -2.24 -1.45
N VAL A 411 27.04 -3.14 -2.18
CA VAL A 411 26.33 -2.84 -3.43
C VAL A 411 24.98 -2.21 -3.13
N ARG A 412 24.67 -1.10 -3.80
CA ARG A 412 23.38 -0.42 -3.70
C ARG A 412 22.59 -0.63 -4.98
N ALA A 413 21.35 -1.08 -4.85
CA ALA A 413 20.46 -1.35 -5.97
C ALA A 413 19.31 -0.33 -6.05
N LEU A 414 18.92 0.01 -7.28
CA LEU A 414 17.66 0.66 -7.60
C LEU A 414 16.86 -0.28 -8.49
N ALA A 415 15.67 -0.66 -8.05
CA ALA A 415 14.74 -1.46 -8.82
C ALA A 415 13.56 -0.62 -9.31
N ALA A 416 13.23 -0.73 -10.60
CA ALA A 416 12.24 0.13 -11.24
C ALA A 416 10.78 -0.31 -11.06
N GLY A 417 10.54 -1.57 -10.69
CA GLY A 417 9.20 -2.16 -10.56
C GLY A 417 8.57 -2.54 -11.90
N GLY A 418 7.24 -2.64 -11.91
CA GLY A 418 6.41 -2.83 -13.10
C GLY A 418 5.72 -1.53 -13.53
N ASP A 419 4.97 -1.57 -14.63
CA ASP A 419 4.21 -0.41 -15.13
C ASP A 419 2.87 -0.23 -14.41
N LEU A 420 2.20 -1.33 -14.10
CA LEU A 420 0.94 -1.32 -13.35
C LEU A 420 1.22 -1.18 -11.86
N LYS A 421 0.42 -0.33 -11.20
CA LYS A 421 0.55 -0.04 -9.76
C LYS A 421 1.98 0.29 -9.34
N ALA A 422 2.70 0.99 -10.21
CA ALA A 422 4.13 1.20 -10.15
C ALA A 422 4.62 1.71 -8.80
N ALA A 423 5.76 1.16 -8.40
CA ALA A 423 6.58 1.58 -7.29
C ALA A 423 8.03 1.21 -7.64
N PHE A 424 9.00 2.01 -7.21
CA PHE A 424 10.43 1.69 -7.33
C PHE A 424 11.00 1.40 -5.93
N CYS A 425 12.18 0.78 -5.86
CA CYS A 425 12.83 0.45 -4.60
C CYS A 425 14.31 0.81 -4.63
N LEU A 426 14.78 1.54 -3.62
CA LEU A 426 16.22 1.70 -3.33
C LEU A 426 16.61 0.71 -2.25
N ALA A 427 17.69 -0.05 -2.43
CA ALA A 427 18.11 -1.07 -1.48
C ALA A 427 19.63 -1.05 -1.28
N GLY A 428 20.06 -1.25 -0.03
CA GLY A 428 21.46 -1.27 0.38
C GLY A 428 21.58 -1.21 1.91
N ASP A 429 22.76 -1.55 2.44
CA ASP A 429 23.05 -1.50 3.88
C ASP A 429 22.00 -2.23 4.75
N GLY A 430 21.52 -3.40 4.28
CA GLY A 430 20.51 -4.21 4.97
C GLY A 430 19.11 -3.60 5.01
N LYS A 431 18.80 -2.59 4.18
CA LYS A 431 17.51 -1.90 4.14
C LYS A 431 17.00 -1.71 2.72
N ALA A 432 15.68 -1.57 2.59
CA ALA A 432 14.99 -1.25 1.35
C ALA A 432 13.97 -0.13 1.56
N LEU A 433 14.01 0.91 0.73
CA LEU A 433 13.00 1.96 0.66
C LEU A 433 12.16 1.75 -0.59
N LEU A 434 11.02 1.10 -0.39
CA LEU A 434 9.96 0.99 -1.40
C LEU A 434 9.21 2.33 -1.47
N SER A 435 9.06 2.86 -2.68
CA SER A 435 8.35 4.12 -2.91
C SER A 435 6.86 3.99 -2.55
N GLN A 436 6.18 5.15 -2.49
CA GLN A 436 4.73 5.15 -2.54
C GLN A 436 4.22 4.56 -3.87
N HIS A 437 2.95 4.18 -3.91
CA HIS A 437 2.22 3.93 -5.14
C HIS A 437 2.25 5.14 -6.07
N LEU A 438 2.63 4.92 -7.33
CA LEU A 438 2.76 5.97 -8.36
C LEU A 438 1.73 5.84 -9.49
N GLY A 439 0.83 4.85 -9.42
CA GLY A 439 -0.23 4.65 -10.40
C GLY A 439 0.21 3.76 -11.55
N ASP A 440 -0.28 4.07 -12.76
CA ASP A 440 0.01 3.33 -13.99
C ASP A 440 0.93 4.17 -14.88
N LEU A 441 2.09 3.63 -15.25
CA LEU A 441 3.08 4.36 -16.04
C LEU A 441 2.71 4.53 -17.51
N ASP A 442 1.59 3.97 -18.00
CA ASP A 442 1.08 4.34 -19.33
C ASP A 442 0.65 5.81 -19.40
N ASP A 443 0.31 6.42 -18.27
CA ASP A 443 0.03 7.86 -18.16
C ASP A 443 1.31 8.69 -18.00
N LEU A 444 1.43 9.78 -18.76
CA LEU A 444 2.62 10.65 -18.74
C LEU A 444 2.79 11.39 -17.40
N LYS A 445 1.70 11.85 -16.77
CA LYS A 445 1.79 12.56 -15.49
C LYS A 445 2.28 11.60 -14.39
N ASN A 446 1.91 10.32 -14.46
CA ASN A 446 2.47 9.28 -13.58
C ASN A 446 3.97 9.04 -13.82
N GLN A 447 4.45 9.08 -15.07
CA GLN A 447 5.88 9.01 -15.38
C GLN A 447 6.66 10.20 -14.81
N ASP A 448 6.14 11.42 -14.94
CA ASP A 448 6.75 12.62 -14.35
C ASP A 448 6.80 12.53 -12.82
N ALA A 449 5.70 12.09 -12.20
CA ALA A 449 5.64 11.86 -10.75
C ALA A 449 6.63 10.78 -10.29
N TRP A 450 6.85 9.73 -11.10
CA TRP A 450 7.84 8.69 -10.84
C TRP A 450 9.26 9.27 -10.84
N GLY A 451 9.61 10.09 -11.84
CA GLY A 451 10.94 10.72 -11.91
C GLY A 451 11.19 11.69 -10.75
N GLN A 452 10.22 12.53 -10.42
CA GLN A 452 10.31 13.46 -9.29
C GLN A 452 10.46 12.72 -7.95
N ALA A 453 9.66 11.68 -7.72
CA ALA A 453 9.75 10.86 -6.52
C ALA A 453 11.11 10.15 -6.45
N LEU A 454 11.64 9.65 -7.57
CA LEU A 454 12.94 8.99 -7.58
C LEU A 454 14.06 9.93 -7.16
N GLU A 455 14.11 11.15 -7.71
CA GLU A 455 15.14 12.13 -7.35
C GLU A 455 15.07 12.52 -5.87
N LEU A 456 13.85 12.69 -5.33
CA LEU A 456 13.67 12.87 -3.90
C LEU A 456 14.26 11.69 -3.13
N TYR A 457 13.84 10.46 -3.42
CA TYR A 457 14.26 9.26 -2.69
C TYR A 457 15.77 9.00 -2.77
N ARG A 458 16.41 9.27 -3.92
CA ARG A 458 17.87 9.21 -4.08
C ARG A 458 18.57 10.19 -3.14
N SER A 459 18.03 11.41 -3.02
CA SER A 459 18.51 12.39 -2.05
C SER A 459 18.31 11.91 -0.61
N LEU A 460 17.13 11.37 -0.28
CA LEU A 460 16.79 10.88 1.07
C LEU A 460 17.75 9.80 1.55
N PHE A 461 18.09 8.88 0.66
CA PHE A 461 18.89 7.71 0.98
C PHE A 461 20.38 7.88 0.63
N ASP A 462 20.79 9.07 0.19
CA ASP A 462 22.16 9.38 -0.27
C ASP A 462 22.76 8.34 -1.22
N THR A 463 21.91 7.67 -1.98
CA THR A 463 22.30 6.46 -2.66
C THR A 463 22.56 6.76 -4.11
N LYS A 464 23.83 6.56 -4.49
CA LYS A 464 24.20 6.33 -5.88
C LYS A 464 24.07 4.83 -6.14
N PRO A 465 23.13 4.39 -7.01
CA PRO A 465 22.97 2.97 -7.29
C PRO A 465 24.20 2.47 -8.05
N ASP A 466 24.78 1.37 -7.57
CA ASP A 466 25.80 0.59 -8.29
C ASP A 466 25.15 -0.34 -9.31
N LEU A 467 23.90 -0.72 -9.02
CA LEU A 467 23.08 -1.65 -9.79
C LEU A 467 21.69 -1.05 -10.02
N ILE A 468 21.21 -1.15 -11.25
CA ILE A 468 19.84 -0.84 -11.63
C ILE A 468 19.17 -2.11 -12.15
N VAL A 469 18.00 -2.42 -11.59
CA VAL A 469 17.22 -3.62 -11.88
C VAL A 469 15.88 -3.23 -12.50
N ALA A 470 15.47 -3.94 -13.54
CA ALA A 470 14.18 -3.77 -14.16
C ALA A 470 13.54 -5.10 -14.55
N ASP A 471 12.25 -5.06 -14.87
CA ASP A 471 11.55 -6.22 -15.42
C ASP A 471 12.11 -6.60 -16.80
N ARG A 472 12.01 -7.88 -17.16
CA ARG A 472 12.37 -8.38 -18.50
C ARG A 472 11.40 -7.93 -19.58
N HIS A 473 10.20 -7.47 -19.22
CA HIS A 473 9.21 -7.00 -20.19
C HIS A 473 9.79 -5.85 -21.05
N PRO A 474 9.97 -6.04 -22.37
CA PRO A 474 10.66 -5.08 -23.22
C PRO A 474 9.83 -3.81 -23.50
N GLY A 475 8.50 -3.91 -23.35
CA GLY A 475 7.57 -2.80 -23.57
C GLY A 475 7.40 -1.86 -22.38
N TYR A 476 7.91 -2.21 -21.19
CA TYR A 476 7.61 -1.45 -19.98
C TYR A 476 8.27 -0.06 -19.99
N ARG A 477 7.50 0.93 -19.53
CA ARG A 477 7.94 2.29 -19.28
C ARG A 477 8.99 2.31 -18.17
N SER A 478 8.77 1.59 -17.08
CA SER A 478 9.72 1.44 -15.98
C SER A 478 11.06 0.88 -16.47
N THR A 479 11.05 -0.14 -17.33
CA THR A 479 12.26 -0.74 -17.91
C THR A 479 13.03 0.24 -18.78
N ARG A 480 12.35 1.05 -19.61
CA ARG A 480 13.01 2.07 -20.44
C ARG A 480 13.66 3.16 -19.59
N LEU A 481 12.93 3.68 -18.59
CA LEU A 481 13.44 4.68 -17.64
C LEU A 481 14.66 4.15 -16.86
N ALA A 482 14.62 2.88 -16.44
CA ALA A 482 15.75 2.23 -15.77
C ALA A 482 16.98 2.09 -16.68
N MET A 483 16.79 1.75 -17.96
CA MET A 483 17.87 1.67 -18.94
C MET A 483 18.52 3.04 -19.19
N GLU A 484 17.71 4.09 -19.29
CA GLU A 484 18.19 5.48 -19.44
C GLU A 484 19.01 5.88 -18.22
N LEU A 485 18.47 5.67 -17.02
CA LEU A 485 19.15 5.96 -15.76
C LEU A 485 20.46 5.18 -15.58
N ALA A 486 20.52 3.93 -16.04
CA ALA A 486 21.75 3.14 -16.00
C ALA A 486 22.84 3.70 -16.90
N ARG A 487 22.47 4.25 -18.07
CA ARG A 487 23.44 4.94 -18.93
C ARG A 487 23.91 6.24 -18.30
N GLU A 488 23.02 7.00 -17.70
CA GLU A 488 23.35 8.28 -17.05
C GLU A 488 24.24 8.11 -15.83
N THR A 489 23.98 7.10 -15.00
CA THR A 489 24.72 6.85 -13.75
C THR A 489 25.94 5.95 -13.94
N ALA A 490 26.08 5.34 -15.12
CA ALA A 490 27.03 4.26 -15.41
C ALA A 490 26.90 3.05 -14.45
N ALA A 491 25.71 2.83 -13.90
CA ALA A 491 25.41 1.68 -13.06
C ALA A 491 25.29 0.40 -13.90
N ARG A 492 25.58 -0.75 -13.29
CA ARG A 492 25.32 -2.05 -13.91
C ARG A 492 23.80 -2.19 -14.11
N PHE A 493 23.37 -2.64 -15.28
CA PHE A 493 21.95 -2.89 -15.57
C PHE A 493 21.66 -4.40 -15.61
N VAL A 494 20.62 -4.84 -14.90
CA VAL A 494 20.18 -6.24 -14.84
C VAL A 494 18.67 -6.32 -15.04
N GLN A 495 18.23 -7.29 -15.84
CA GLN A 495 16.81 -7.59 -15.99
C GLN A 495 16.44 -8.88 -15.28
N VAL A 496 15.34 -8.84 -14.52
CA VAL A 496 14.84 -9.96 -13.73
C VAL A 496 13.44 -10.36 -14.18
N GLN A 497 13.13 -11.63 -14.01
CA GLN A 497 11.84 -12.17 -14.42
C GLN A 497 10.74 -11.76 -13.41
N HIS A 498 9.57 -11.41 -13.94
CA HIS A 498 8.45 -10.85 -13.17
C HIS A 498 7.98 -11.74 -12.00
N HIS A 499 7.74 -13.02 -12.25
CA HIS A 499 7.23 -13.96 -11.24
C HIS A 499 8.31 -14.35 -10.22
N HIS A 500 9.59 -14.34 -10.63
CA HIS A 500 10.73 -14.46 -9.73
C HIS A 500 10.80 -13.27 -8.77
N ALA A 501 10.55 -12.06 -9.25
CA ALA A 501 10.47 -10.87 -8.40
C ALA A 501 9.29 -10.96 -7.41
N HIS A 502 8.12 -11.44 -7.82
CA HIS A 502 7.02 -11.73 -6.89
C HIS A 502 7.44 -12.70 -5.77
N LEU A 503 8.08 -13.82 -6.12
CA LEU A 503 8.62 -14.77 -5.15
C LEU A 503 9.62 -14.11 -4.19
N ALA A 504 10.62 -13.41 -4.73
CA ALA A 504 11.65 -12.75 -3.94
C ALA A 504 11.09 -11.67 -3.02
N SER A 505 10.07 -10.93 -3.44
CA SER A 505 9.40 -9.94 -2.59
C SER A 505 8.75 -10.59 -1.37
N CYS A 506 8.07 -11.73 -1.56
CA CYS A 506 7.46 -12.48 -0.46
C CYS A 506 8.54 -12.97 0.52
N LEU A 507 9.62 -13.55 0.00
CA LEU A 507 10.74 -14.03 0.81
C LEU A 507 11.40 -12.91 1.63
N ALA A 508 11.61 -11.75 1.01
CA ALA A 508 12.25 -10.60 1.63
C ALA A 508 11.43 -10.08 2.81
N GLN A 509 10.11 -9.96 2.64
CA GLN A 509 9.21 -9.53 3.71
C GLN A 509 9.22 -10.49 4.91
N HIS A 510 9.38 -11.79 4.65
CA HIS A 510 9.45 -12.83 5.69
C HIS A 510 10.85 -13.03 6.28
N GLY A 511 11.80 -12.13 5.98
CA GLY A 511 13.13 -12.17 6.59
C GLY A 511 13.96 -13.39 6.19
N ARG A 512 13.64 -14.08 5.08
CA ARG A 512 14.41 -15.25 4.65
C ARG A 512 15.78 -14.84 4.15
N ALA A 513 16.82 -15.37 4.78
CA ALA A 513 18.23 -15.10 4.44
C ALA A 513 18.56 -15.46 2.98
N ILE A 514 19.59 -14.83 2.43
CA ILE A 514 20.04 -15.04 1.04
C ILE A 514 20.42 -16.50 0.73
N ASP A 515 20.94 -17.21 1.72
CA ASP A 515 21.44 -18.59 1.67
C ASP A 515 20.43 -19.61 2.22
N ALA A 516 19.21 -19.16 2.55
CA ALA A 516 18.14 -20.05 2.97
C ALA A 516 17.83 -21.12 1.89
N PRO A 517 17.42 -22.32 2.29
CA PRO A 517 17.02 -23.37 1.34
C PRO A 517 15.93 -22.88 0.37
N PRO A 518 15.91 -23.39 -0.88
CA PRO A 518 14.87 -23.07 -1.85
C PRO A 518 13.47 -23.36 -1.32
N VAL A 519 12.50 -22.55 -1.72
CA VAL A 519 11.08 -22.72 -1.41
C VAL A 519 10.29 -23.01 -2.69
N LEU A 520 9.07 -23.53 -2.54
CA LEU A 520 8.11 -23.58 -3.63
C LEU A 520 7.32 -22.26 -3.67
N GLY A 521 7.52 -21.44 -4.68
CA GLY A 521 6.67 -20.30 -4.98
C GLY A 521 5.45 -20.70 -5.81
N ILE A 522 4.25 -20.32 -5.38
CA ILE A 522 3.04 -20.32 -6.20
C ILE A 522 2.78 -18.86 -6.56
N ILE A 523 2.91 -18.52 -7.84
CA ILE A 523 2.77 -17.16 -8.34
C ILE A 523 1.55 -17.07 -9.24
N LEU A 524 0.45 -16.52 -8.72
CA LEU A 524 -0.81 -16.39 -9.43
C LEU A 524 -1.10 -14.92 -9.68
N ASP A 525 -1.13 -14.53 -10.94
CA ASP A 525 -1.19 -13.13 -11.35
C ASP A 525 -2.03 -12.92 -12.63
N GLY A 526 -2.20 -11.65 -12.99
CA GLY A 526 -2.75 -11.24 -14.27
C GLY A 526 -1.81 -11.59 -15.41
N LEU A 527 -0.75 -10.82 -15.61
CA LEU A 527 0.16 -10.99 -16.74
C LEU A 527 1.59 -10.62 -16.31
N GLY A 528 2.54 -11.50 -16.54
CA GLY A 528 3.96 -11.16 -16.45
C GLY A 528 4.77 -11.79 -17.58
N TYR A 529 5.82 -11.11 -18.03
CA TYR A 529 6.61 -11.58 -19.16
C TYR A 529 7.36 -12.87 -18.82
N GLY A 530 7.15 -13.91 -19.61
CA GLY A 530 7.80 -15.21 -19.48
C GLY A 530 9.15 -15.27 -20.19
N ASP A 531 10.05 -16.11 -19.70
CA ASP A 531 11.37 -16.32 -20.30
C ASP A 531 11.32 -17.08 -21.64
N ASP A 532 10.19 -17.74 -21.91
CA ASP A 532 9.89 -18.46 -23.16
C ASP A 532 9.13 -17.59 -24.18
N GLY A 533 8.99 -16.29 -23.91
CA GLY A 533 8.22 -15.37 -24.76
C GLY A 533 6.70 -15.54 -24.66
N THR A 534 6.21 -16.43 -23.78
CA THR A 534 4.79 -16.49 -23.41
C THR A 534 4.49 -15.56 -22.25
N ILE A 535 3.20 -15.37 -21.95
CA ILE A 535 2.78 -14.59 -20.79
C ILE A 535 2.48 -15.53 -19.63
N TRP A 536 3.11 -15.30 -18.49
CA TRP A 536 2.91 -16.10 -17.29
C TRP A 536 1.86 -15.46 -16.37
N GLY A 537 1.30 -16.26 -15.47
CA GLY A 537 0.37 -15.79 -14.43
C GLY A 537 -0.22 -16.89 -13.56
N GLY A 538 0.31 -18.10 -13.63
CA GLY A 538 -0.21 -19.29 -12.94
C GLY A 538 0.89 -20.30 -12.74
N GLU A 539 1.95 -19.92 -12.01
CA GLU A 539 3.25 -20.57 -12.04
C GLU A 539 3.63 -21.22 -10.70
N PHE A 540 4.31 -22.37 -10.76
CA PHE A 540 4.92 -23.04 -9.62
C PHE A 540 6.44 -23.05 -9.81
N LEU A 541 7.15 -22.27 -9.01
CA LEU A 541 8.58 -22.01 -9.13
C LEU A 541 9.33 -22.58 -7.91
N LEU A 542 10.33 -23.42 -8.11
CA LEU A 542 11.23 -23.84 -7.03
C LEU A 542 12.48 -22.97 -7.05
N GLY A 543 12.71 -22.18 -6.01
CA GLY A 543 13.85 -21.26 -6.01
C GLY A 543 13.96 -20.35 -4.79
N GLY A 544 14.81 -19.34 -4.93
CA GLY A 544 15.09 -18.28 -3.96
C GLY A 544 15.59 -17.04 -4.69
N TYR A 545 16.36 -16.17 -4.03
CA TYR A 545 16.79 -14.90 -4.63
C TYR A 545 17.71 -15.05 -5.85
N ARG A 546 18.55 -16.09 -5.91
CA ARG A 546 19.57 -16.25 -6.98
C ARG A 546 19.06 -16.94 -8.24
N GLY A 547 17.84 -17.48 -8.21
CA GLY A 547 17.26 -18.17 -9.36
C GLY A 547 16.11 -19.09 -8.98
N PHE A 548 15.48 -19.65 -10.00
CA PHE A 548 14.32 -20.52 -9.86
C PHE A 548 14.28 -21.57 -10.99
N ARG A 549 13.51 -22.64 -10.76
CA ARG A 549 13.12 -23.64 -11.75
C ARG A 549 11.60 -23.71 -11.82
N ARG A 550 11.02 -23.51 -13.01
CA ARG A 550 9.58 -23.66 -13.25
C ARG A 550 9.21 -25.15 -13.23
N LEU A 551 8.38 -25.56 -12.27
CA LEU A 551 7.99 -26.96 -12.05
C LEU A 551 6.63 -27.33 -12.63
N ALA A 552 5.67 -26.42 -12.52
CA ALA A 552 4.33 -26.60 -13.06
C ALA A 552 3.74 -25.23 -13.41
N TYR A 553 2.74 -25.24 -14.27
CA TYR A 553 2.08 -24.01 -14.72
C TYR A 553 0.69 -24.28 -15.27
N PHE A 554 -0.15 -23.26 -15.27
CA PHE A 554 -1.49 -23.34 -15.86
C PHE A 554 -1.40 -23.53 -17.37
N GLU A 555 -2.33 -24.28 -17.95
CA GLU A 555 -2.42 -24.48 -19.41
C GLU A 555 -2.37 -23.14 -20.16
N PRO A 556 -1.36 -22.91 -21.04
CA PRO A 556 -1.28 -21.68 -21.81
C PRO A 556 -2.45 -21.58 -22.81
N VAL A 557 -3.26 -20.53 -22.69
CA VAL A 557 -4.40 -20.24 -23.56
C VAL A 557 -4.18 -18.91 -24.27
N ALA A 558 -4.59 -18.82 -25.53
CA ALA A 558 -4.43 -17.60 -26.31
C ALA A 558 -5.19 -16.40 -25.71
N LEU A 559 -4.58 -15.21 -25.74
CA LEU A 559 -5.20 -13.93 -25.36
C LEU A 559 -5.54 -13.12 -26.62
N PRO A 560 -6.66 -13.40 -27.30
CA PRO A 560 -6.96 -12.78 -28.58
C PRO A 560 -7.27 -11.28 -28.43
N GLY A 561 -6.32 -10.45 -28.83
CA GLY A 561 -6.36 -8.99 -28.71
C GLY A 561 -5.37 -8.43 -27.70
N GLY A 562 -4.51 -9.27 -27.10
CA GLY A 562 -3.56 -8.85 -26.07
C GLY A 562 -4.30 -8.18 -24.90
N ASP A 563 -3.98 -6.91 -24.64
CA ASP A 563 -4.55 -6.11 -23.56
C ASP A 563 -6.09 -6.00 -23.61
N LYS A 564 -6.69 -6.10 -24.81
CA LYS A 564 -8.16 -6.14 -24.93
C LYS A 564 -8.77 -7.33 -24.19
N ALA A 565 -8.08 -8.45 -24.10
CA ALA A 565 -8.55 -9.62 -23.37
C ALA A 565 -8.64 -9.36 -21.86
N SER A 566 -7.80 -8.47 -21.31
CA SER A 566 -7.89 -8.03 -19.91
C SER A 566 -9.11 -7.13 -19.66
N VAL A 567 -9.57 -6.40 -20.69
CA VAL A 567 -10.71 -5.47 -20.60
C VAL A 567 -12.03 -6.11 -21.00
N GLU A 568 -12.03 -7.08 -21.91
CA GLU A 568 -13.22 -7.74 -22.49
C GLU A 568 -13.24 -9.24 -22.14
N PRO A 569 -13.78 -9.64 -20.96
CA PRO A 569 -13.73 -11.02 -20.45
C PRO A 569 -14.27 -12.11 -21.40
N TRP A 570 -15.26 -11.79 -22.24
CA TRP A 570 -15.79 -12.72 -23.24
C TRP A 570 -14.72 -13.28 -24.19
N ARG A 571 -13.64 -12.54 -24.45
CA ARG A 571 -12.50 -13.00 -25.26
C ARG A 571 -11.80 -14.18 -24.62
N ASN A 572 -11.59 -14.13 -23.30
CA ASN A 572 -10.98 -15.21 -22.54
C ASN A 572 -11.93 -16.40 -22.49
N ALA A 573 -13.22 -16.19 -22.20
CA ALA A 573 -14.22 -17.26 -22.22
C ALA A 573 -14.22 -18.03 -23.54
N TYR A 574 -14.23 -17.31 -24.67
CA TYR A 574 -14.14 -17.94 -25.98
C TYR A 574 -12.83 -18.74 -26.18
N ALA A 575 -11.68 -18.16 -25.83
CA ALA A 575 -10.39 -18.81 -26.00
C ALA A 575 -10.23 -20.08 -25.12
N TYR A 576 -10.65 -20.03 -23.85
CA TYR A 576 -10.59 -21.17 -22.93
C TYR A 576 -11.55 -22.29 -23.34
N LEU A 577 -12.79 -21.97 -23.74
CA LEU A 577 -13.75 -22.98 -24.22
C LEU A 577 -13.30 -23.63 -25.52
N ARG A 578 -12.72 -22.84 -26.45
CA ARG A 578 -12.10 -23.35 -27.68
C ARG A 578 -10.92 -24.27 -27.39
N ALA A 579 -10.08 -23.92 -26.41
CA ALA A 579 -8.98 -24.78 -25.97
C ALA A 579 -9.46 -26.10 -25.33
N ALA A 580 -10.51 -26.04 -24.51
CA ALA A 580 -11.06 -27.21 -23.81
C ALA A 580 -11.82 -28.20 -24.73
N PHE A 581 -12.57 -27.69 -25.70
CA PHE A 581 -13.55 -28.47 -26.48
C PHE A 581 -13.30 -28.47 -28.00
N GLY A 582 -12.30 -27.73 -28.48
CA GLY A 582 -11.95 -27.57 -29.89
C GLY A 582 -12.70 -26.41 -30.57
N PRO A 583 -12.37 -26.11 -31.84
CA PRO A 583 -12.94 -24.97 -32.58
C PRO A 583 -14.46 -25.06 -32.77
N ASP A 584 -15.02 -26.26 -32.89
CA ASP A 584 -16.46 -26.46 -33.12
C ASP A 584 -17.30 -26.47 -31.83
N PHE A 585 -16.76 -26.01 -30.69
CA PHE A 585 -17.44 -26.13 -29.39
C PHE A 585 -18.81 -25.44 -29.36
N LEU A 586 -18.95 -24.31 -30.07
CA LEU A 586 -20.22 -23.57 -30.14
C LEU A 586 -21.35 -24.40 -30.76
N ALA A 587 -21.04 -25.25 -31.74
CA ALA A 587 -22.02 -26.14 -32.35
C ALA A 587 -22.42 -27.32 -31.43
N LYS A 588 -21.59 -27.62 -30.41
CA LYS A 588 -21.79 -28.73 -29.48
C LYS A 588 -22.50 -28.31 -28.18
N LEU A 589 -22.55 -27.01 -27.88
CA LEU A 589 -23.20 -26.48 -26.69
C LEU A 589 -24.62 -26.00 -27.01
N PRO A 590 -25.58 -26.14 -26.07
CA PRO A 590 -26.94 -25.63 -26.26
C PRO A 590 -26.97 -24.12 -26.53
N ALA A 591 -27.60 -23.72 -27.64
CA ALA A 591 -27.67 -22.32 -28.10
C ALA A 591 -28.60 -21.43 -27.26
N ASP A 592 -29.35 -22.00 -26.32
CA ASP A 592 -30.23 -21.29 -25.40
C ASP A 592 -29.49 -20.68 -24.20
N ARG A 593 -28.24 -21.08 -23.96
CA ARG A 593 -27.41 -20.54 -22.87
C ARG A 593 -27.11 -19.04 -23.11
N PRO A 594 -27.31 -18.17 -22.10
CA PRO A 594 -27.12 -16.73 -22.26
C PRO A 594 -25.75 -16.32 -22.81
N PHE A 595 -24.65 -16.85 -22.26
CA PHE A 595 -23.30 -16.52 -22.72
C PHE A 595 -23.02 -17.05 -24.15
N ILE A 596 -23.64 -18.16 -24.57
CA ILE A 596 -23.50 -18.69 -25.94
C ILE A 596 -24.19 -17.76 -26.94
N ARG A 597 -25.40 -17.28 -26.61
CA ARG A 597 -26.09 -16.27 -27.42
C ARG A 597 -25.28 -14.99 -27.54
N ALA A 598 -24.77 -14.49 -26.40
CA ALA A 598 -23.96 -13.29 -26.37
C ALA A 598 -22.63 -13.47 -27.15
N LEU A 599 -21.99 -14.65 -27.09
CA LEU A 599 -20.81 -14.96 -27.90
C LEU A 599 -21.14 -15.01 -29.40
N ALA A 600 -22.30 -15.54 -29.80
CA ALA A 600 -22.70 -15.64 -31.20
C ALA A 600 -22.84 -14.26 -31.89
N GLU A 601 -23.05 -13.19 -31.13
CA GLU A 601 -23.10 -11.81 -31.61
C GLU A 601 -21.69 -11.17 -31.76
N LYS A 602 -20.64 -11.84 -31.30
CA LYS A 602 -19.25 -11.32 -31.34
C LYS A 602 -18.57 -11.65 -32.67
N PRO A 603 -17.48 -10.93 -33.02
CA PRO A 603 -16.72 -11.19 -34.26
C PRO A 603 -15.82 -12.43 -34.14
N LEU A 604 -16.40 -13.60 -33.87
CA LEU A 604 -15.68 -14.84 -33.53
C LEU A 604 -14.74 -15.31 -34.65
N GLY A 605 -15.14 -15.19 -35.92
CA GLY A 605 -14.28 -15.55 -37.05
C GLY A 605 -13.01 -14.69 -37.16
N VAL A 606 -12.98 -13.49 -36.55
CA VAL A 606 -11.74 -12.70 -36.42
C VAL A 606 -10.85 -13.31 -35.34
N LEU A 607 -11.42 -13.69 -34.19
CA LEU A 607 -10.68 -14.33 -33.10
C LEU A 607 -10.09 -15.68 -33.52
N ASP A 608 -10.84 -16.49 -34.27
CA ASP A 608 -10.32 -17.75 -34.84
C ASP A 608 -9.05 -17.50 -35.65
N ARG A 609 -9.09 -16.54 -36.59
CA ARG A 609 -7.92 -16.19 -37.41
C ARG A 609 -6.76 -15.65 -36.59
N MET A 610 -7.04 -14.86 -35.54
CA MET A 610 -6.00 -14.36 -34.63
C MET A 610 -5.30 -15.50 -33.90
N ILE A 611 -6.07 -16.44 -33.36
CA ILE A 611 -5.54 -17.57 -32.58
C ILE A 611 -4.80 -18.55 -33.51
N GLU A 612 -5.37 -18.91 -34.66
CA GLU A 612 -4.76 -19.85 -35.62
C GLU A 612 -3.44 -19.34 -36.19
N ARG A 613 -3.35 -18.03 -36.44
CA ARG A 613 -2.14 -17.41 -37.01
C ARG A 613 -1.16 -16.89 -35.95
N GLY A 614 -1.53 -16.96 -34.66
CA GLY A 614 -0.74 -16.37 -33.58
C GLY A 614 -0.57 -14.85 -33.67
N VAL A 615 -1.50 -14.15 -34.32
CA VAL A 615 -1.42 -12.69 -34.53
C VAL A 615 -2.21 -11.96 -33.46
N ASN A 616 -1.54 -11.13 -32.65
CA ASN A 616 -2.13 -10.44 -31.50
C ASN A 616 -2.88 -11.41 -30.57
N ALA A 617 -2.39 -12.64 -30.43
CA ALA A 617 -2.99 -13.69 -29.62
C ALA A 617 -1.89 -14.47 -28.86
N PRO A 618 -1.08 -13.79 -28.02
CA PRO A 618 -0.03 -14.47 -27.27
C PRO A 618 -0.65 -15.54 -26.36
N LEU A 619 0.08 -16.63 -26.14
CA LEU A 619 -0.33 -17.65 -25.18
C LEU A 619 -0.05 -17.15 -23.76
N ALA A 620 -1.00 -17.39 -22.85
CA ALA A 620 -0.88 -17.02 -21.46
C ALA A 620 -1.33 -18.13 -20.50
N SER A 621 -0.52 -18.42 -19.49
CA SER A 621 -0.83 -19.29 -18.36
C SER A 621 -1.44 -18.52 -17.19
N SER A 622 -2.29 -17.53 -17.48
CA SER A 622 -2.76 -16.54 -16.49
C SER A 622 -3.89 -17.05 -15.59
N ALA A 623 -3.71 -16.92 -14.27
CA ALA A 623 -4.78 -17.10 -13.30
C ALA A 623 -5.84 -16.01 -13.43
N GLY A 624 -5.45 -14.74 -13.58
CA GLY A 624 -6.39 -13.64 -13.75
C GLY A 624 -7.32 -13.81 -14.96
N ARG A 625 -6.77 -14.27 -16.10
CA ARG A 625 -7.56 -14.50 -17.32
C ARG A 625 -8.47 -15.73 -17.22
N LEU A 626 -8.11 -16.74 -16.42
CA LEU A 626 -9.01 -17.84 -16.08
C LEU A 626 -10.21 -17.35 -15.25
N PHE A 627 -9.98 -16.49 -14.25
CA PHE A 627 -11.05 -15.84 -13.50
C PHE A 627 -11.96 -15.01 -14.42
N ASP A 628 -11.40 -14.19 -15.31
CA ASP A 628 -12.17 -13.39 -16.28
C ASP A 628 -13.02 -14.30 -17.19
N ALA A 629 -12.46 -15.41 -17.67
CA ALA A 629 -13.18 -16.37 -18.51
C ALA A 629 -14.36 -17.00 -17.77
N CYS A 630 -14.16 -17.46 -16.53
CA CYS A 630 -15.22 -18.05 -15.72
C CYS A 630 -16.31 -17.01 -15.38
N ALA A 631 -15.91 -15.81 -14.99
CA ALA A 631 -16.83 -14.70 -14.72
C ALA A 631 -17.73 -14.42 -15.94
N ALA A 632 -17.15 -14.30 -17.14
CA ALA A 632 -17.90 -14.08 -18.36
C ALA A 632 -18.92 -15.21 -18.64
N VAL A 633 -18.55 -16.48 -18.47
CA VAL A 633 -19.50 -17.61 -18.66
C VAL A 633 -20.66 -17.53 -17.67
N LEU A 634 -20.43 -17.02 -16.46
CA LEU A 634 -21.45 -16.78 -15.44
C LEU A 634 -22.22 -15.46 -15.64
N GLY A 635 -21.94 -14.70 -16.69
CA GLY A 635 -22.61 -13.43 -17.00
C GLY A 635 -22.06 -12.22 -16.24
N ILE A 636 -20.94 -12.39 -15.54
CA ILE A 636 -20.28 -11.34 -14.74
C ILE A 636 -19.28 -10.61 -15.63
N CYS A 637 -19.40 -9.29 -15.73
CA CYS A 637 -18.51 -8.44 -16.54
C CYS A 637 -18.33 -8.91 -18.01
N PHE A 638 -19.30 -9.64 -18.59
CA PHE A 638 -19.14 -10.34 -19.86
C PHE A 638 -18.55 -9.46 -20.97
N GLU A 639 -19.15 -8.28 -21.17
CA GLU A 639 -18.74 -7.33 -22.21
C GLU A 639 -17.42 -6.65 -21.90
N ARG A 640 -17.30 -6.12 -20.68
CA ARG A 640 -16.23 -5.21 -20.32
C ARG A 640 -16.05 -5.08 -18.81
N GLN A 641 -14.79 -5.07 -18.38
CA GLN A 641 -14.37 -4.60 -17.05
C GLN A 641 -14.18 -3.08 -17.09
N SER A 642 -14.69 -2.41 -16.07
CA SER A 642 -14.53 -0.96 -15.85
C SER A 642 -13.22 -0.60 -15.14
N TYR A 643 -12.60 -1.58 -14.46
CA TYR A 643 -11.29 -1.46 -13.84
C TYR A 643 -10.61 -2.83 -13.76
N GLU A 644 -9.29 -2.81 -13.58
CA GLU A 644 -8.47 -4.03 -13.49
C GLU A 644 -8.90 -4.92 -12.30
N GLY A 645 -9.18 -6.20 -12.59
CA GLY A 645 -9.53 -7.20 -11.58
C GLY A 645 -11.00 -7.20 -11.14
N GLN A 646 -11.87 -6.39 -11.76
CA GLN A 646 -13.29 -6.31 -11.41
C GLN A 646 -13.97 -7.67 -11.42
N ALA A 647 -13.80 -8.46 -12.49
CA ALA A 647 -14.43 -9.76 -12.64
C ALA A 647 -13.99 -10.75 -11.55
N GLY A 648 -12.70 -10.73 -11.18
CA GLY A 648 -12.17 -11.54 -10.08
C GLY A 648 -12.74 -11.13 -8.72
N MET A 649 -12.91 -9.83 -8.47
CA MET A 649 -13.51 -9.32 -7.23
C MET A 649 -14.99 -9.64 -7.13
N GLU A 650 -15.77 -9.47 -8.21
CA GLU A 650 -17.20 -9.83 -8.23
C GLU A 650 -17.41 -11.34 -8.09
N MET A 651 -16.54 -12.15 -8.69
CA MET A 651 -16.51 -13.61 -8.48
C MET A 651 -16.27 -13.97 -7.01
N GLU A 652 -15.33 -13.29 -6.35
CA GLU A 652 -15.04 -13.50 -4.92
C GLU A 652 -16.25 -13.14 -4.05
N ALA A 653 -16.86 -11.98 -4.28
CA ALA A 653 -18.04 -11.51 -3.56
C ALA A 653 -19.22 -12.48 -3.73
N LEU A 654 -19.47 -12.94 -4.95
CA LEU A 654 -20.56 -13.86 -5.26
C LEU A 654 -20.35 -15.27 -4.68
N ALA A 655 -19.09 -15.72 -4.59
CA ALA A 655 -18.75 -17.01 -4.02
C ALA A 655 -18.83 -17.04 -2.49
N SER A 656 -18.51 -15.92 -1.84
CA SER A 656 -18.32 -15.81 -0.38
C SER A 656 -19.46 -16.45 0.44
N PRO A 657 -20.76 -16.19 0.18
CA PRO A 657 -21.86 -16.77 0.97
C PRO A 657 -22.04 -18.29 0.82
N PHE A 658 -21.47 -18.89 -0.24
CA PHE A 658 -21.68 -20.30 -0.60
C PHE A 658 -20.48 -21.19 -0.30
N MET A 659 -19.39 -20.64 0.23
CA MET A 659 -18.13 -21.37 0.42
C MET A 659 -18.26 -22.60 1.34
N ASP A 660 -19.11 -22.54 2.36
CA ASP A 660 -19.34 -23.65 3.29
C ASP A 660 -20.13 -24.80 2.65
N ALA A 661 -20.99 -24.49 1.67
CA ALA A 661 -21.81 -25.47 0.96
C ALA A 661 -21.13 -26.00 -0.32
N ALA A 662 -20.01 -25.40 -0.73
CA ALA A 662 -19.35 -25.70 -1.99
C ALA A 662 -18.37 -26.86 -1.86
N GLU A 663 -18.62 -27.92 -2.62
CA GLU A 663 -17.65 -28.99 -2.87
C GLU A 663 -16.84 -28.71 -4.13
N ALA A 664 -15.56 -29.05 -4.13
CA ALA A 664 -14.76 -29.00 -5.35
C ALA A 664 -15.31 -29.96 -6.41
N TRP A 665 -15.22 -29.57 -7.66
CA TRP A 665 -15.52 -30.48 -8.76
C TRP A 665 -14.45 -31.57 -8.84
N PRO A 666 -14.83 -32.81 -9.24
CA PRO A 666 -13.88 -33.88 -9.48
C PRO A 666 -13.09 -33.59 -10.77
N ALA A 667 -12.11 -32.71 -10.67
CA ALA A 667 -11.23 -32.32 -11.75
C ALA A 667 -9.86 -32.98 -11.53
N THR A 668 -9.45 -33.79 -12.51
CA THR A 668 -8.07 -34.28 -12.58
C THR A 668 -7.28 -33.39 -13.53
N SER A 669 -6.02 -33.12 -13.19
CA SER A 669 -5.06 -32.57 -14.15
C SER A 669 -4.23 -33.73 -14.70
N PRO A 670 -4.55 -34.26 -15.90
CA PRO A 670 -3.90 -35.46 -16.43
C PRO A 670 -2.53 -35.17 -17.06
N LYS A 671 -2.17 -33.89 -17.25
CA LYS A 671 -0.91 -33.48 -17.88
C LYS A 671 0.04 -32.95 -16.81
N GLU A 672 1.26 -33.45 -16.80
CA GLU A 672 2.36 -32.81 -16.09
C GLU A 672 3.40 -32.36 -17.13
N PRO A 673 4.04 -31.19 -16.97
CA PRO A 673 3.92 -30.23 -15.86
C PRO A 673 2.72 -29.26 -15.94
N VAL A 674 1.80 -29.45 -16.90
CA VAL A 674 0.74 -28.49 -17.25
C VAL A 674 -0.59 -28.74 -16.54
N ILE A 675 -1.06 -27.80 -15.73
CA ILE A 675 -2.38 -27.86 -15.08
C ILE A 675 -3.47 -27.53 -16.09
N SER A 676 -4.23 -28.54 -16.51
CA SER A 676 -5.33 -28.36 -17.48
C SER A 676 -6.66 -28.03 -16.81
N TRP A 677 -7.43 -27.18 -17.46
CA TRP A 677 -8.73 -26.68 -16.97
C TRP A 677 -9.94 -27.36 -17.61
N LYS A 678 -9.72 -28.36 -18.48
CA LYS A 678 -10.81 -29.00 -19.21
C LYS A 678 -11.92 -29.57 -18.30
N GLY A 679 -11.53 -30.30 -17.24
CA GLY A 679 -12.48 -30.88 -16.30
C GLY A 679 -13.28 -29.82 -15.52
N LEU A 680 -12.67 -28.67 -15.24
CA LEU A 680 -13.33 -27.52 -14.63
C LEU A 680 -14.43 -26.98 -15.56
N TRP A 681 -14.13 -26.79 -16.85
CA TRP A 681 -15.12 -26.32 -17.83
C TRP A 681 -16.27 -27.32 -18.02
N GLU A 682 -15.97 -28.62 -18.07
CA GLU A 682 -16.99 -29.67 -18.16
C GLU A 682 -17.95 -29.65 -16.97
N ALA A 683 -17.42 -29.45 -15.76
CA ALA A 683 -18.22 -29.40 -14.54
C ALA A 683 -19.04 -28.09 -14.44
N LEU A 684 -18.43 -26.94 -14.71
CA LEU A 684 -19.10 -25.63 -14.72
C LEU A 684 -20.29 -25.64 -15.69
N LEU A 685 -20.07 -26.11 -16.92
CA LEU A 685 -21.12 -26.17 -17.95
C LEU A 685 -22.23 -27.18 -17.64
N ARG A 686 -21.98 -28.17 -16.79
CA ARG A 686 -22.96 -29.14 -16.29
C ARG A 686 -23.80 -28.55 -15.15
N ASP A 687 -23.18 -27.87 -14.21
CA ASP A 687 -23.88 -27.17 -13.12
C ASP A 687 -24.80 -26.10 -13.69
N GLN A 688 -24.33 -25.32 -14.66
CA GLN A 688 -25.16 -24.33 -15.35
C GLN A 688 -26.36 -24.99 -16.08
N ALA A 689 -26.14 -26.14 -16.73
CA ALA A 689 -27.22 -26.89 -17.39
C ALA A 689 -28.26 -27.44 -16.41
N SER A 690 -27.83 -27.69 -15.16
CA SER A 690 -28.66 -28.23 -14.10
C SER A 690 -29.37 -27.14 -13.29
N GLY A 691 -29.21 -25.86 -13.67
CA GLY A 691 -29.84 -24.72 -12.98
C GLY A 691 -29.26 -24.45 -11.59
N VAL A 692 -28.01 -24.83 -11.34
CA VAL A 692 -27.33 -24.49 -10.08
C VAL A 692 -27.16 -22.98 -9.97
N GLU A 693 -27.38 -22.44 -8.77
CA GLU A 693 -27.24 -21.01 -8.49
C GLU A 693 -25.82 -20.51 -8.80
N THR A 694 -25.71 -19.34 -9.45
CA THR A 694 -24.44 -18.77 -9.91
C THR A 694 -23.44 -18.58 -8.78
N GLY A 695 -23.88 -18.18 -7.58
CA GLY A 695 -22.99 -18.05 -6.42
C GLY A 695 -22.44 -19.37 -5.92
N LEU A 696 -23.23 -20.43 -5.95
CA LEU A 696 -22.73 -21.77 -5.66
C LEU A 696 -21.74 -22.24 -6.74
N ILE A 697 -21.98 -21.96 -8.03
CA ILE A 697 -21.03 -22.27 -9.10
C ILE A 697 -19.70 -21.50 -8.90
N ALA A 698 -19.78 -20.21 -8.55
CA ALA A 698 -18.60 -19.40 -8.25
C ALA A 698 -17.81 -19.95 -7.04
N ALA A 699 -18.50 -20.38 -5.98
CA ALA A 699 -17.87 -21.02 -4.83
C ALA A 699 -17.22 -22.37 -5.17
N ARG A 700 -17.89 -23.22 -5.96
CA ARG A 700 -17.31 -24.48 -6.45
C ARG A 700 -16.09 -24.24 -7.34
N PHE A 701 -16.09 -23.19 -8.16
CA PHE A 701 -14.93 -22.76 -8.92
C PHE A 701 -13.73 -22.43 -8.02
N HIS A 702 -13.93 -21.58 -7.00
CA HIS A 702 -12.88 -21.25 -6.04
C HIS A 702 -12.38 -22.49 -5.29
N ARG A 703 -13.29 -23.34 -4.80
CA ARG A 703 -12.92 -24.55 -4.07
C ARG A 703 -12.15 -25.56 -4.94
N THR A 704 -12.51 -25.67 -6.22
CA THR A 704 -11.79 -26.48 -7.20
C THR A 704 -10.38 -25.95 -7.46
N LEU A 705 -10.22 -24.62 -7.61
CA LEU A 705 -8.89 -24.02 -7.73
C LEU A 705 -8.03 -24.29 -6.50
N ILE A 706 -8.57 -24.05 -5.30
CA ILE A 706 -7.87 -24.29 -4.03
C ILE A 706 -7.39 -25.75 -3.96
N GLU A 707 -8.25 -26.72 -4.27
CA GLU A 707 -7.89 -28.14 -4.22
C GLU A 707 -6.80 -28.49 -5.23
N ILE A 708 -6.93 -28.09 -6.49
CA ILE A 708 -5.96 -28.41 -7.55
C ILE A 708 -4.59 -27.78 -7.24
N ILE A 709 -4.58 -26.50 -6.86
CA ILE A 709 -3.35 -25.76 -6.55
C ILE A 709 -2.66 -26.38 -5.34
N SER A 710 -3.42 -26.64 -4.27
CA SER A 710 -2.85 -27.19 -3.02
C SER A 710 -2.36 -28.61 -3.22
N ARG A 711 -3.12 -29.47 -3.91
CA ARG A 711 -2.68 -30.84 -4.24
C ARG A 711 -1.39 -30.82 -5.07
N LYS A 712 -1.31 -29.94 -6.08
CA LYS A 712 -0.10 -29.83 -6.90
C LYS A 712 1.08 -29.31 -6.08
N ALA A 713 0.86 -28.31 -5.23
CA ALA A 713 1.88 -27.80 -4.33
C ALA A 713 2.42 -28.89 -3.40
N ILE A 714 1.53 -29.63 -2.72
CA ILE A 714 1.89 -30.72 -1.81
C ILE A 714 2.64 -31.85 -2.53
N GLY A 715 2.28 -32.16 -3.78
CA GLY A 715 3.02 -33.12 -4.60
C GLY A 715 4.44 -32.64 -4.89
N LEU A 716 4.56 -31.41 -5.40
CA LEU A 716 5.84 -30.79 -5.74
C LEU A 716 6.75 -30.60 -4.53
N THR A 717 6.20 -30.25 -3.36
CA THR A 717 7.00 -30.12 -2.13
C THR A 717 7.59 -31.46 -1.69
N LYS A 718 6.80 -32.55 -1.76
CA LYS A 718 7.28 -33.91 -1.48
C LYS A 718 8.34 -34.38 -2.47
N GLU A 719 8.11 -34.17 -3.77
CA GLU A 719 9.04 -34.56 -4.83
C GLU A 719 10.40 -33.85 -4.75
N ASN A 720 10.41 -32.61 -4.24
CA ASN A 720 11.61 -31.78 -4.19
C ASN A 720 12.17 -31.60 -2.77
N GLY A 721 11.57 -32.24 -1.75
CA GLY A 721 12.03 -32.21 -0.37
C GLY A 721 12.01 -30.82 0.29
N VAL A 722 11.03 -29.97 -0.04
CA VAL A 722 10.89 -28.63 0.54
C VAL A 722 9.70 -28.54 1.48
N GLY A 723 9.84 -27.83 2.60
CA GLY A 723 8.79 -27.69 3.63
C GLY A 723 8.01 -26.37 3.59
N THR A 724 8.43 -25.44 2.74
CA THR A 724 7.92 -24.06 2.71
C THR A 724 7.36 -23.72 1.34
N VAL A 725 6.20 -23.05 1.34
CA VAL A 725 5.51 -22.57 0.14
C VAL A 725 5.25 -21.06 0.25
N ALA A 726 5.67 -20.28 -0.74
CA ALA A 726 5.42 -18.84 -0.80
C ALA A 726 4.31 -18.51 -1.80
N LEU A 727 3.33 -17.69 -1.41
CA LEU A 727 2.17 -17.30 -2.20
C LEU A 727 2.27 -15.82 -2.58
N SER A 728 2.32 -15.52 -3.88
CA SER A 728 2.48 -14.14 -4.40
C SER A 728 1.80 -13.93 -5.75
N GLY A 729 1.65 -12.68 -6.18
CA GLY A 729 0.96 -12.30 -7.41
C GLY A 729 -0.44 -11.76 -7.12
N GLY A 730 -0.97 -10.93 -8.03
CA GLY A 730 -2.20 -10.18 -7.81
C GLY A 730 -3.44 -11.05 -7.55
N ALA A 731 -3.48 -12.29 -8.03
CA ALA A 731 -4.64 -13.17 -7.81
C ALA A 731 -4.74 -13.68 -6.37
N PHE A 732 -3.64 -13.69 -5.59
CA PHE A 732 -3.70 -13.95 -4.14
C PHE A 732 -4.24 -12.75 -3.34
N GLN A 733 -4.60 -11.64 -4.00
CA GLN A 733 -5.51 -10.66 -3.39
C GLN A 733 -6.96 -11.16 -3.35
N ASN A 734 -7.29 -12.32 -3.90
CA ASN A 734 -8.56 -12.99 -3.63
C ASN A 734 -8.48 -13.68 -2.26
N ARG A 735 -9.31 -13.25 -1.29
CA ARG A 735 -9.25 -13.74 0.09
C ARG A 735 -9.58 -15.22 0.17
N LEU A 736 -10.61 -15.67 -0.54
CA LEU A 736 -11.06 -17.07 -0.54
C LEU A 736 -9.95 -18.00 -1.03
N LEU A 737 -9.25 -17.60 -2.10
CA LEU A 737 -8.14 -18.36 -2.67
C LEU A 737 -6.95 -18.41 -1.72
N LEU A 738 -6.54 -17.26 -1.16
CA LEU A 738 -5.40 -17.18 -0.25
C LEU A 738 -5.62 -18.01 1.02
N GLU A 739 -6.73 -17.77 1.72
CA GLU A 739 -7.09 -18.47 2.96
C GLU A 739 -7.28 -19.97 2.71
N GLY A 740 -7.93 -20.32 1.60
CA GLY A 740 -8.14 -21.71 1.22
C GLY A 740 -6.84 -22.47 0.99
N VAL A 741 -5.91 -21.90 0.21
CA VAL A 741 -4.61 -22.55 -0.07
C VAL A 741 -3.76 -22.63 1.20
N LEU A 742 -3.71 -21.58 2.02
CA LEU A 742 -2.94 -21.60 3.27
C LEU A 742 -3.48 -22.64 4.26
N ALA A 743 -4.81 -22.81 4.34
CA ALA A 743 -5.43 -23.83 5.17
C ALA A 743 -5.01 -25.25 4.74
N GLU A 744 -5.08 -25.55 3.45
CA GLU A 744 -4.67 -26.86 2.91
C GLU A 744 -3.17 -27.14 3.11
N LEU A 745 -2.32 -26.12 2.93
CA LEU A 745 -0.89 -26.23 3.20
C LEU A 745 -0.61 -26.52 4.68
N THR A 746 -1.31 -25.83 5.59
CA THR A 746 -1.20 -26.04 7.04
C THR A 746 -1.63 -27.46 7.43
N VAL A 747 -2.74 -27.96 6.88
CA VAL A 747 -3.21 -29.34 7.10
C VAL A 747 -2.18 -30.37 6.62
N ALA A 748 -1.46 -30.06 5.53
CA ALA A 748 -0.39 -30.90 5.01
C ALA A 748 0.95 -30.78 5.78
N GLY A 749 1.01 -29.94 6.83
CA GLY A 749 2.22 -29.71 7.62
C GLY A 749 3.29 -28.86 6.91
N LEU A 750 2.89 -28.07 5.91
CA LEU A 750 3.76 -27.16 5.18
C LEU A 750 3.66 -25.73 5.74
N GLU A 751 4.78 -25.00 5.70
CA GLU A 751 4.83 -23.60 6.08
C GLU A 751 4.39 -22.72 4.90
N GLY A 752 3.25 -22.04 5.02
CA GLY A 752 2.76 -21.07 4.03
C GLY A 752 3.23 -19.64 4.32
N LEU A 753 3.85 -18.99 3.33
CA LEU A 753 4.22 -17.57 3.39
C LEU A 753 3.30 -16.74 2.51
N ALA A 754 2.72 -15.68 3.06
CA ALA A 754 1.88 -14.72 2.34
C ALA A 754 2.30 -13.28 2.63
N HIS A 755 2.06 -12.38 1.68
CA HIS A 755 2.36 -10.95 1.82
C HIS A 755 1.54 -10.28 2.94
N ALA A 756 2.09 -9.21 3.53
CA ALA A 756 1.48 -8.48 4.64
C ALA A 756 1.82 -6.97 4.57
N SER A 757 3.07 -6.57 4.83
CA SER A 757 3.52 -5.16 4.82
C SER A 757 3.84 -4.60 3.42
N VAL A 758 4.01 -5.49 2.45
CA VAL A 758 4.24 -5.23 1.04
C VAL A 758 3.10 -5.88 0.25
N PRO A 759 2.57 -5.25 -0.83
CA PRO A 759 1.52 -5.87 -1.62
C PRO A 759 1.98 -7.13 -2.38
N ALA A 760 1.09 -8.12 -2.47
CA ALA A 760 1.29 -9.29 -3.34
C ALA A 760 1.18 -8.96 -4.85
N ASN A 761 0.62 -7.80 -5.20
CA ASN A 761 0.52 -7.32 -6.58
C ASN A 761 1.79 -6.54 -6.98
N ASP A 762 1.80 -5.99 -8.20
CA ASP A 762 2.94 -5.28 -8.79
C ASP A 762 3.49 -4.11 -7.95
N GLY A 763 2.71 -3.57 -7.00
CA GLY A 763 3.20 -2.58 -6.05
C GLY A 763 4.30 -3.09 -5.11
N GLY A 764 4.44 -4.41 -4.95
CA GLY A 764 5.55 -5.05 -4.23
C GLY A 764 6.72 -5.49 -5.11
N LEU A 765 6.57 -5.48 -6.44
CA LEU A 765 7.50 -6.12 -7.37
C LEU A 765 8.93 -5.57 -7.25
N ALA A 766 9.08 -4.26 -7.07
CA ALA A 766 10.38 -3.60 -6.98
C ALA A 766 11.24 -4.09 -5.80
N LEU A 767 10.63 -4.50 -4.67
CA LEU A 767 11.38 -5.08 -3.55
C LEU A 767 12.02 -6.41 -3.96
N GLY A 768 11.26 -7.27 -4.64
CA GLY A 768 11.76 -8.53 -5.16
C GLY A 768 12.86 -8.33 -6.20
N GLN A 769 12.67 -7.39 -7.12
CA GLN A 769 13.68 -7.03 -8.11
C GLN A 769 14.99 -6.57 -7.43
N ALA A 770 14.91 -5.70 -6.43
CA ALA A 770 16.07 -5.17 -5.71
C ALA A 770 16.84 -6.30 -5.00
N THR A 771 16.14 -7.18 -4.28
CA THR A 771 16.76 -8.30 -3.57
C THR A 771 17.37 -9.34 -4.51
N ILE A 772 16.74 -9.64 -5.65
CA ILE A 772 17.37 -10.49 -6.69
C ILE A 772 18.66 -9.84 -7.21
N GLY A 773 18.61 -8.55 -7.56
CA GLY A 773 19.77 -7.83 -8.07
C GLY A 773 20.95 -7.83 -7.11
N LEU A 774 20.69 -7.54 -5.83
CA LEU A 774 21.69 -7.61 -4.77
C LEU A 774 22.23 -9.03 -4.61
N ALA A 775 21.36 -10.04 -4.58
CA ALA A 775 21.77 -11.44 -4.41
C ALA A 775 22.63 -12.01 -5.55
N LEU A 776 22.48 -11.46 -6.77
CA LEU A 776 23.30 -11.77 -7.94
C LEU A 776 24.62 -10.98 -8.00
N SER A 777 24.82 -10.05 -7.07
CA SER A 777 26.03 -9.23 -6.94
C SER A 777 26.96 -9.71 -5.83
N HIS A 778 26.49 -10.63 -4.97
CA HIS A 778 27.29 -11.46 -4.06
C HIS A 778 27.77 -12.71 -4.80
#